data_AF-A0A0A1CXJ7-F1
#
_entry.id   AF-A0A0A1CXJ7-F1
#
_cell.length_a   1.000
_cell.length_b   1.000
_cell.length_c   1.000
_cell.angle_alpha   90.00
_cell.angle_beta   90.00
_cell.angle_gamma   90.00
#
_symmetry.space_group_name_H-M   'P 1'
#
loop_
_entity.id
_entity.type
_entity.pdbx_description
1 polymer ?
#
loop_
_entity_poly.entity_id
_entity_poly.type
_entity_poly.pdbx_seq_one_letter_code
_entity_poly.pdbx_strand_id
1 'polypeptide(L)'
;MAAALMIAIPPLALTSAAPAQAAFAPGGSGLYKGAIDWITWGTDGAGVVNKQRASSTRIIDGQRLTTTCEIDKISKPILAYRSGSWKGDSLDNLYNTGGSGDKNQMVYALRNAQDGALVSFEVTCSASLQIGELMPVAVPLGGLVVADAESSGDKEYIQATPIPANAPSTWRIIERLRAPGCSTALIAKRTGSTLEMRPKGNECSPSPENVGGPMAIGYLDGATSAKITMKGGGNSAVALGTVLESDFGDAPESYGSAGALFARDWTGGDNLPEGITGTNVSDNTFVLGTPKQPRTRLGALTDSDIDHQPSISADADDRSGVDDEDAIAPLGRVSVVPRQNYTLDTVACTGPGYVAGWIDWNVNGKFDANERSAPVQCTGASVTLSWTVPADVKTTPGQDKSFLRLRIAANQAGVDSPTGMTTTGEVEDHPLQISTPTLTIQKSVSTRVAAADQFTLTLLSSGQSVGTATTSGAEVGVQVAAVGPMTVAPGQVYFFSEAMAAGSASVMGEYVSSYQCTASYPNGSQQALGALTQGTAGSVTIPAIVAGQGTPAINCIFSNDPAAASLVVEKQWIVNGTEYQHGEQPKGLEAQLTLAHNGPAASHEWGKEKVGHAAGQVIDIAETMTIASSMPGCTVDSQTLMPAGGVESSLPGSMVLKAGQNIATVTNTIQCSTELTLAKNVHGGAASASDWMLTAIADSGDGIFSGTTGVKHNVTAGVKLHLAESGGSPLYVQDDSRSPEDRLVSTRSTGSWSCVAMDGEGNPVTGVVGAREGINGTLIPPLGSKITCTATNRTAQLSILKFVENTNGTGTGVPEDWNLTATPHDGVPGLSVGTVEGSSAVTERNTIQVRPGHSYELSESGTVGGYTQLALQRFTGSDPAVESQLADPANWEDSKAAVSVAADGSEVYRFVNRDAVRYELPLTGGSGSWPYLAGGGIIIAVAVGGATLAVRRRRTPGND
;
A
#
# COMPACT_ATOMS: atom_id res chain seq x y z
N MET A 1 102.34 -24.42 -29.41
CA MET A 1 102.90 -23.19 -28.81
C MET A 1 101.89 -22.67 -27.79
N ALA A 2 102.38 -22.21 -26.64
CA ALA A 2 101.70 -22.20 -25.34
C ALA A 2 100.39 -21.41 -25.26
N ALA A 3 99.40 -21.99 -24.57
CA ALA A 3 98.21 -21.31 -24.08
C ALA A 3 98.53 -20.64 -22.72
N ALA A 4 98.38 -19.32 -22.66
CA ALA A 4 98.51 -18.55 -21.42
C ALA A 4 97.12 -18.29 -20.83
N LEU A 5 96.91 -18.80 -19.62
CA LEU A 5 95.74 -18.63 -18.78
C LEU A 5 95.79 -17.21 -18.14
N MET A 6 94.99 -16.27 -18.63
CA MET A 6 94.74 -14.99 -17.94
C MET A 6 93.66 -15.18 -16.89
N ILE A 7 94.05 -15.12 -15.62
CA ILE A 7 93.15 -15.00 -14.47
C ILE A 7 92.69 -13.53 -14.42
N ALA A 8 91.41 -13.30 -14.69
CA ALA A 8 90.78 -11.99 -14.50
C ALA A 8 90.56 -11.75 -13.00
N ILE A 9 91.28 -10.78 -12.44
CA ILE A 9 91.02 -10.21 -11.12
C ILE A 9 89.80 -9.26 -11.28
N PRO A 10 88.72 -9.40 -10.50
CA PRO A 10 87.60 -8.48 -10.59
C PRO A 10 88.02 -7.09 -10.09
N PRO A 11 87.50 -6.00 -10.67
CA PRO A 11 87.77 -4.66 -10.17
C PRO A 11 87.20 -4.52 -8.76
N LEU A 12 88.02 -3.97 -7.87
CA LEU A 12 87.65 -3.56 -6.52
C LEU A 12 86.43 -2.64 -6.63
N ALA A 13 85.25 -3.15 -6.26
CA ALA A 13 84.06 -2.33 -6.15
C ALA A 13 84.32 -1.28 -5.07
N LEU A 14 84.51 -0.02 -5.50
CA LEU A 14 84.31 1.14 -4.61
C LEU A 14 82.85 1.08 -4.18
N THR A 15 82.63 0.53 -2.98
CA THR A 15 81.36 0.67 -2.28
C THR A 15 81.14 2.16 -2.04
N SER A 16 80.28 2.79 -2.83
CA SER A 16 79.67 4.06 -2.43
C SER A 16 78.99 3.81 -1.09
N ALA A 17 79.43 4.49 -0.04
CA ALA A 17 78.75 4.50 1.24
C ALA A 17 77.25 4.77 1.00
N ALA A 18 76.38 4.02 1.68
CA ALA A 18 74.96 4.31 1.70
C ALA A 18 74.75 5.81 2.04
N PRO A 19 73.74 6.48 1.46
CA PRO A 19 73.45 7.86 1.85
C PRO A 19 73.22 7.91 3.36
N ALA A 20 73.87 8.86 4.03
CA ALA A 20 73.70 9.09 5.45
C ALA A 20 72.20 9.35 5.75
N GLN A 21 71.62 8.56 6.66
CA GLN A 21 70.30 8.85 7.24
C GLN A 21 70.43 10.00 8.26
N ALA A 22 69.38 10.81 8.34
CA ALA A 22 69.19 12.05 9.11
C ALA A 22 69.98 12.16 10.43
N ALA A 23 70.52 13.35 10.72
CA ALA A 23 70.79 13.78 12.10
C ALA A 23 69.68 14.70 12.60
N PHE A 24 68.53 14.08 12.79
CA PHE A 24 67.49 14.53 13.70
C PHE A 24 67.82 13.92 15.07
N ALA A 25 67.71 14.68 16.15
CA ALA A 25 67.90 14.16 17.51
C ALA A 25 66.53 13.89 18.16
N PRO A 26 65.92 12.70 17.95
CA PRO A 26 64.64 12.37 18.57
C PRO A 26 64.79 12.07 20.08
N GLY A 27 66.00 11.73 20.52
CA GLY A 27 66.33 11.39 21.91
C GLY A 27 67.04 12.51 22.65
N GLY A 28 67.06 12.40 23.98
CA GLY A 28 67.69 13.36 24.88
C GLY A 28 66.70 14.30 25.56
N SER A 29 67.26 15.19 26.39
CA SER A 29 66.50 16.14 27.22
C SER A 29 66.41 17.56 26.63
N GLY A 30 66.93 17.76 25.41
CA GLY A 30 66.99 19.06 24.75
C GLY A 30 65.62 19.71 24.53
N LEU A 31 65.55 21.04 24.64
CA LEU A 31 64.32 21.81 24.49
C LEU A 31 63.85 21.87 23.03
N TYR A 32 64.79 21.91 22.08
CA TYR A 32 64.49 22.09 20.65
C TYR A 32 64.65 20.79 19.85
N LYS A 33 64.32 19.65 20.46
CA LYS A 33 64.22 18.38 19.75
C LYS A 33 63.17 18.55 18.67
N GLY A 34 63.55 18.20 17.45
CA GLY A 34 62.66 18.34 16.30
C GLY A 34 62.75 19.65 15.53
N ALA A 35 63.25 20.72 16.15
CA ALA A 35 63.42 22.02 15.49
C ALA A 35 64.85 22.26 15.00
N ILE A 36 65.88 21.76 15.72
CA ILE A 36 67.29 21.90 15.30
C ILE A 36 67.71 20.76 14.36
N ASP A 37 68.07 21.12 13.14
CA ASP A 37 68.75 20.24 12.18
C ASP A 37 70.26 20.25 12.46
N TRP A 38 70.76 19.22 13.15
CA TRP A 38 72.19 19.04 13.42
C TRP A 38 72.92 18.47 12.21
N ILE A 39 74.13 18.97 11.93
CA ILE A 39 74.90 18.60 10.73
C ILE A 39 75.88 17.48 11.02
N THR A 40 75.79 16.36 10.30
CA THR A 40 76.69 15.22 10.46
C THR A 40 77.88 15.23 9.51
N TRP A 41 79.06 14.92 10.05
CA TRP A 41 80.34 15.08 9.35
C TRP A 41 80.95 13.75 8.86
N GLY A 42 80.12 12.71 8.69
CA GLY A 42 80.56 11.37 8.27
C GLY A 42 80.69 10.40 9.43
N THR A 43 81.64 9.47 9.35
CA THR A 43 81.94 8.53 10.45
C THR A 43 82.80 9.20 11.52
N ASP A 44 82.61 8.82 12.77
CA ASP A 44 83.42 9.34 13.88
C ASP A 44 84.92 9.13 13.62
N GLY A 45 85.72 10.17 13.89
CA GLY A 45 87.16 10.20 13.64
C GLY A 45 87.58 10.43 12.18
N ALA A 46 86.65 10.55 11.22
CA ALA A 46 86.99 10.85 9.83
C ALA A 46 87.53 12.28 9.68
N GLY A 47 88.57 12.47 8.86
CA GLY A 47 89.13 13.80 8.57
C GLY A 47 88.21 14.65 7.71
N VAL A 48 88.13 15.95 8.03
CA VAL A 48 87.34 16.93 7.25
C VAL A 48 88.27 17.86 6.46
N VAL A 49 87.93 18.10 5.19
CA VAL A 49 88.74 18.87 4.23
C VAL A 49 88.07 20.17 3.81
N ASN A 50 88.85 21.11 3.25
CA ASN A 50 88.29 22.36 2.70
C ASN A 50 87.32 22.06 1.56
N LYS A 51 86.25 22.85 1.47
CA LYS A 51 85.12 22.68 0.55
C LYS A 51 84.30 21.41 0.78
N GLN A 52 84.50 20.72 1.90
CA GLN A 52 83.65 19.59 2.25
C GLN A 52 82.26 20.08 2.60
N ARG A 53 81.28 19.44 1.97
CA ARG A 53 79.87 19.62 2.28
C ARG A 53 79.39 18.47 3.15
N ALA A 54 78.71 18.82 4.22
CA ALA A 54 77.94 17.91 5.04
C ALA A 54 76.47 18.27 4.92
N SER A 55 75.58 17.31 5.08
CA SER A 55 74.15 17.57 5.03
C SER A 55 73.42 16.73 6.06
N SER A 56 72.39 17.33 6.64
CA SER A 56 71.33 16.61 7.33
C SER A 56 70.10 16.61 6.43
N THR A 57 69.42 15.46 6.36
CA THR A 57 68.18 15.31 5.59
C THR A 57 67.06 14.84 6.49
N ARG A 58 65.93 15.54 6.49
CA ARG A 58 64.70 15.04 7.12
C ARG A 58 63.59 14.91 6.07
N ILE A 59 62.71 13.94 6.28
CA ILE A 59 61.51 13.76 5.45
C ILE A 59 60.37 14.48 6.15
N ILE A 60 59.70 15.37 5.43
CA ILE A 60 58.52 16.10 5.89
C ILE A 60 57.47 15.94 4.80
N ASP A 61 56.32 15.34 5.13
CA ASP A 61 55.26 15.05 4.15
C ASP A 61 55.75 14.33 2.88
N GLY A 62 56.62 13.33 3.07
CA GLY A 62 57.26 12.60 1.96
C GLY A 62 58.29 13.40 1.14
N GLN A 63 58.44 14.70 1.38
CA GLN A 63 59.41 15.58 0.74
C GLN A 63 60.73 15.60 1.52
N ARG A 64 61.85 15.70 0.80
CA ARG A 64 63.18 15.70 1.42
C ARG A 64 63.64 17.14 1.66
N LEU A 65 63.62 17.57 2.92
CA LEU A 65 64.32 18.77 3.37
C LEU A 65 65.80 18.43 3.57
N THR A 66 66.69 19.18 2.91
CA THR A 66 68.14 19.03 3.03
C THR A 66 68.75 20.31 3.55
N THR A 67 69.37 20.23 4.72
CA THR A 67 70.19 21.31 5.30
C THR A 67 71.65 20.98 5.03
N THR A 68 72.32 21.78 4.23
CA THR A 68 73.71 21.59 3.81
C THR A 68 74.60 22.67 4.41
N CYS A 69 75.72 22.26 5.00
CA CYS A 69 76.77 23.18 5.41
C CYS A 69 78.09 22.85 4.69
N GLU A 70 78.78 23.89 4.21
CA GLU A 70 80.11 23.80 3.60
C GLU A 70 81.15 24.31 4.60
N ILE A 71 82.23 23.55 4.80
CA ILE A 71 83.41 23.95 5.58
C ILE A 71 84.51 24.41 4.65
N ASP A 72 85.17 25.51 4.99
CA ASP A 72 86.30 26.04 4.24
C ASP A 72 87.33 26.70 5.15
N LYS A 73 88.50 27.05 4.58
CA LYS A 73 89.61 27.74 5.27
C LYS A 73 90.03 27.12 6.61
N ILE A 74 90.08 25.79 6.66
CA ILE A 74 90.58 25.00 7.79
C ILE A 74 92.05 25.34 8.05
N SER A 75 92.36 25.85 9.25
CA SER A 75 93.72 26.27 9.61
C SER A 75 94.63 25.12 10.02
N LYS A 76 94.07 24.03 10.56
CA LYS A 76 94.74 22.79 10.98
C LYS A 76 93.76 21.62 10.89
N PRO A 77 94.22 20.36 10.71
CA PRO A 77 93.33 19.22 10.55
C PRO A 77 92.27 19.10 11.67
N ILE A 78 91.03 18.82 11.25
CA ILE A 78 89.87 18.57 12.11
C ILE A 78 89.24 17.22 11.76
N LEU A 79 88.58 16.60 12.74
CA LEU A 79 87.94 15.30 12.61
C LEU A 79 86.44 15.40 12.95
N ALA A 80 85.62 14.62 12.27
CA ALA A 80 84.24 14.37 12.67
C ALA A 80 84.20 13.75 14.08
N TYR A 81 83.26 14.20 14.90
CA TYR A 81 83.17 13.82 16.31
C TYR A 81 81.75 13.44 16.72
N ARG A 82 81.66 12.32 17.43
CA ARG A 82 80.48 11.87 18.16
C ARG A 82 80.56 12.31 19.62
N SER A 83 79.78 13.33 19.98
CA SER A 83 79.61 13.73 21.38
C SER A 83 79.13 12.55 22.22
N GLY A 84 79.70 12.36 23.41
CA GLY A 84 79.43 11.23 24.31
C GLY A 84 80.56 10.18 24.34
N SER A 85 81.53 10.27 23.41
CA SER A 85 82.74 9.41 23.40
C SER A 85 83.67 9.67 24.59
N TRP A 86 83.50 10.82 25.24
CA TRP A 86 84.10 11.16 26.52
C TRP A 86 83.00 11.37 27.57
N LYS A 87 83.23 10.88 28.80
CA LYS A 87 82.23 10.90 29.90
C LYS A 87 81.86 12.31 30.39
N GLY A 88 82.64 13.32 30.02
CA GLY A 88 82.37 14.74 30.33
C GLY A 88 81.50 15.44 29.29
N ASP A 89 81.32 14.84 28.12
CA ASP A 89 80.48 15.42 27.07
C ASP A 89 79.03 15.51 27.55
N SER A 90 78.36 16.57 27.13
CA SER A 90 77.03 16.92 27.65
C SER A 90 76.01 17.19 26.54
N LEU A 91 76.44 17.45 25.31
CA LEU A 91 75.54 17.73 24.20
C LEU A 91 74.73 16.49 23.79
N ASP A 92 75.31 15.30 23.90
CA ASP A 92 74.65 14.01 23.70
C ASP A 92 73.54 13.73 24.73
N ASN A 93 73.60 14.33 25.92
CA ASN A 93 72.52 14.24 26.91
C ASN A 93 71.31 15.11 26.52
N LEU A 94 71.53 16.19 25.77
CA LEU A 94 70.48 17.03 25.22
C LEU A 94 69.95 16.47 23.89
N TYR A 95 70.84 16.07 22.98
CA TYR A 95 70.53 15.69 21.61
C TYR A 95 71.27 14.40 21.21
N ASN A 96 70.52 13.30 21.07
CA ASN A 96 71.08 12.02 20.63
C ASN A 96 70.11 11.18 19.80
N THR A 97 70.70 10.15 19.20
CA THR A 97 70.00 8.98 18.67
C THR A 97 70.62 7.75 19.30
N GLY A 98 69.80 6.85 19.86
CA GLY A 98 70.26 5.61 20.50
C GLY A 98 70.65 5.72 21.99
N GLY A 99 70.65 6.93 22.57
CA GLY A 99 70.99 7.21 23.98
C GLY A 99 72.22 8.10 24.15
N SER A 100 72.55 8.47 25.39
CA SER A 100 73.74 9.25 25.75
C SER A 100 75.01 8.38 25.90
N GLY A 101 76.16 9.03 26.03
CA GLY A 101 77.50 8.45 26.07
C GLY A 101 77.84 7.72 24.77
N ASP A 102 78.56 6.60 24.89
CA ASP A 102 78.96 5.74 23.77
C ASP A 102 77.77 5.18 22.95
N LYS A 103 76.54 5.25 23.47
CA LYS A 103 75.33 4.82 22.76
C LYS A 103 74.85 5.83 21.73
N ASN A 104 75.31 7.08 21.81
CA ASN A 104 74.95 8.09 20.84
C ASN A 104 75.43 7.67 19.45
N GLN A 105 74.57 7.79 18.46
CA GLN A 105 74.88 7.41 17.08
C GLN A 105 75.15 8.63 16.20
N MET A 106 74.90 9.83 16.69
CA MET A 106 75.02 11.05 15.90
C MET A 106 76.47 11.57 15.89
N VAL A 107 77.04 11.79 14.71
CA VAL A 107 78.40 12.35 14.51
C VAL A 107 78.30 13.80 14.02
N TYR A 108 77.76 14.67 14.88
CA TYR A 108 77.31 16.03 14.52
C TYR A 108 78.23 17.15 15.00
N ALA A 109 79.43 16.80 15.45
CA ALA A 109 80.43 17.74 15.90
C ALA A 109 81.73 17.61 15.09
N LEU A 110 82.56 18.64 15.19
CA LEU A 110 83.90 18.72 14.62
C LEU A 110 84.90 18.97 15.75
N ARG A 111 85.94 18.16 15.85
CA ARG A 111 87.02 18.33 16.84
C ARG A 111 88.37 18.61 16.21
N ASN A 112 89.31 19.17 16.98
CA ASN A 112 90.72 19.23 16.58
C ASN A 112 91.31 17.81 16.44
N ALA A 113 92.12 17.58 15.40
CA ALA A 113 92.79 16.29 15.20
C ALA A 113 94.02 16.10 16.09
N GLN A 114 94.65 17.20 16.50
CA GLN A 114 95.85 17.21 17.33
C GLN A 114 95.54 17.85 18.67
N ASP A 115 95.84 17.14 19.76
CA ASP A 115 95.66 17.59 21.13
C ASP A 115 96.26 18.98 21.36
N GLY A 116 95.49 19.84 22.02
CA GLY A 116 95.92 21.19 22.37
C GLY A 116 96.00 22.17 21.20
N ALA A 117 95.68 21.77 19.96
CA ALA A 117 95.79 22.66 18.81
C ALA A 117 94.70 23.76 18.82
N LEU A 118 95.11 25.01 18.60
CA LEU A 118 94.19 26.07 18.19
C LEU A 118 93.82 25.84 16.72
N VAL A 119 92.53 25.65 16.43
CA VAL A 119 92.02 25.40 15.08
C VAL A 119 90.91 26.38 14.76
N SER A 120 90.81 26.78 13.49
CA SER A 120 89.72 27.60 12.97
C SER A 120 89.31 27.15 11.58
N PHE A 121 88.06 27.39 11.23
CA PHE A 121 87.48 27.12 9.91
C PHE A 121 86.26 28.03 9.70
N GLU A 122 85.82 28.19 8.47
CA GLU A 122 84.58 28.89 8.12
C GLU A 122 83.49 27.87 7.78
N VAL A 123 82.26 28.14 8.21
CA VAL A 123 81.07 27.37 7.84
C VAL A 123 80.04 28.28 7.18
N THR A 124 79.34 27.77 6.17
CA THR A 124 78.15 28.39 5.58
C THR A 124 77.07 27.35 5.38
N CYS A 125 75.86 27.63 5.89
CA CYS A 125 74.73 26.73 5.84
C CYS A 125 73.58 27.27 4.97
N SER A 126 72.89 26.35 4.28
CA SER A 126 71.73 26.61 3.44
C SER A 126 70.76 25.43 3.52
N ALA A 127 69.46 25.68 3.41
CA ALA A 127 68.45 24.63 3.32
C ALA A 127 67.72 24.65 1.98
N SER A 128 67.31 23.47 1.51
CA SER A 128 66.50 23.31 0.31
C SER A 128 65.50 22.18 0.46
N LEU A 129 64.29 22.38 -0.06
CA LEU A 129 63.24 21.38 -0.09
C LEU A 129 63.14 20.78 -1.49
N GLN A 130 63.25 19.46 -1.57
CA GLN A 130 62.99 18.71 -2.80
C GLN A 130 61.48 18.45 -2.89
N ILE A 131 60.81 19.04 -3.89
CA ILE A 131 59.38 18.84 -4.14
C ILE A 131 59.22 17.93 -5.36
N GLY A 132 58.94 16.64 -5.16
CA GLY A 132 58.85 15.65 -6.24
C GLY A 132 60.13 15.53 -7.07
N GLU A 133 60.02 15.46 -8.40
CA GLU A 133 61.16 15.42 -9.34
C GLU A 133 61.69 16.83 -9.75
N LEU A 134 61.13 17.91 -9.16
CA LEU A 134 61.55 19.28 -9.48
C LEU A 134 62.95 19.61 -8.95
N MET A 135 63.54 20.72 -9.40
CA MET A 135 64.78 21.22 -8.80
C MET A 135 64.53 21.62 -7.33
N PRO A 136 65.48 21.37 -6.40
CA PRO A 136 65.35 21.79 -5.01
C PRO A 136 65.07 23.29 -4.87
N VAL A 137 64.05 23.64 -4.08
CA VAL A 137 63.67 25.03 -3.81
C VAL A 137 64.37 25.51 -2.54
N ALA A 138 64.95 26.70 -2.55
CA ALA A 138 65.65 27.25 -1.38
C ALA A 138 64.68 27.54 -0.23
N VAL A 139 65.07 27.15 0.99
CA VAL A 139 64.35 27.43 2.24
C VAL A 139 65.10 28.52 3.00
N PRO A 140 64.45 29.67 3.31
CA PRO A 140 65.04 30.69 4.14
C PRO A 140 65.35 30.16 5.55
N LEU A 141 66.57 30.42 6.04
CA LEU A 141 67.01 30.05 7.38
C LEU A 141 67.06 31.28 8.28
N GLY A 142 66.60 31.15 9.53
CA GLY A 142 66.65 32.23 10.52
C GLY A 142 68.04 32.49 11.09
N GLY A 143 68.92 31.47 11.17
CA GLY A 143 70.23 31.61 11.82
C GLY A 143 70.99 30.29 11.99
N LEU A 144 72.22 30.39 12.50
CA LEU A 144 73.14 29.26 12.74
C LEU A 144 73.18 28.89 14.23
N VAL A 145 73.04 27.60 14.54
CA VAL A 145 73.26 27.02 15.86
C VAL A 145 74.73 26.63 16.01
N VAL A 146 75.35 27.01 17.13
CA VAL A 146 76.72 26.67 17.51
C VAL A 146 76.72 26.19 18.96
N ALA A 147 77.12 24.94 19.18
CA ALA A 147 77.14 24.32 20.51
C ALA A 147 78.51 23.76 20.87
N ASP A 148 78.85 23.84 22.15
CA ASP A 148 79.99 23.12 22.70
C ASP A 148 79.64 21.63 22.76
N ALA A 149 80.43 20.79 22.09
CA ALA A 149 80.12 19.38 21.90
C ALA A 149 81.04 18.44 22.69
N GLU A 150 82.04 18.99 23.37
CA GLU A 150 82.96 18.28 24.26
C GLU A 150 83.01 19.02 25.62
N SER A 151 83.58 18.41 26.65
CA SER A 151 83.80 19.10 27.92
C SER A 151 85.05 19.96 27.91
N SER A 152 84.87 21.25 28.22
CA SER A 152 85.96 22.22 28.31
C SER A 152 86.30 22.62 29.76
N GLY A 153 87.55 23.00 30.00
CA GLY A 153 88.07 23.67 31.20
C GLY A 153 88.39 25.15 30.97
N ASP A 154 89.07 25.79 31.93
CA ASP A 154 89.24 27.25 31.98
C ASP A 154 90.22 27.87 30.96
N LYS A 155 90.98 27.02 30.27
CA LYS A 155 91.88 27.38 29.17
C LYS A 155 91.37 26.97 27.79
N GLU A 156 90.17 26.40 27.76
CA GLU A 156 89.57 25.80 26.57
C GLU A 156 88.32 26.59 26.18
N TYR A 157 88.06 26.74 24.89
CA TYR A 157 86.91 27.50 24.42
C TYR A 157 86.53 27.17 22.99
N ILE A 158 85.25 27.41 22.70
CA ILE A 158 84.77 27.59 21.33
C ILE A 158 84.37 29.05 21.10
N GLN A 159 84.59 29.51 19.88
CA GLN A 159 84.36 30.90 19.48
C GLN A 159 83.80 30.92 18.07
N ALA A 160 82.80 31.78 17.84
CA ALA A 160 82.16 31.96 16.54
C ALA A 160 82.00 33.44 16.19
N THR A 161 82.32 33.79 14.95
CA THR A 161 82.16 35.15 14.39
C THR A 161 81.35 35.08 13.11
N PRO A 162 80.24 35.82 12.94
CA PRO A 162 79.48 35.80 11.68
C PRO A 162 80.34 36.19 10.48
N ILE A 163 79.97 35.72 9.29
CA ILE A 163 80.59 36.10 8.02
C ILE A 163 79.53 36.77 7.13
N PRO A 164 79.73 38.05 6.72
CA PRO A 164 80.80 38.95 7.17
C PRO A 164 80.64 39.32 8.64
N ALA A 165 81.74 39.77 9.29
CA ALA A 165 81.75 40.07 10.73
C ALA A 165 80.76 41.18 11.15
N ASN A 166 80.26 41.96 10.21
CA ASN A 166 79.25 43.00 10.43
C ASN A 166 77.86 42.60 9.92
N ALA A 167 77.61 41.32 9.64
CA ALA A 167 76.27 40.84 9.32
C ALA A 167 75.30 41.25 10.44
N PRO A 168 74.10 41.76 10.10
CA PRO A 168 73.10 42.12 11.11
C PRO A 168 72.62 40.83 11.79
N SER A 169 73.18 40.55 12.97
CA SER A 169 72.88 39.34 13.71
C SER A 169 72.94 39.56 15.22
N THR A 170 72.22 38.71 15.95
CA THR A 170 72.15 38.73 17.41
C THR A 170 72.56 37.37 17.94
N TRP A 171 73.51 37.34 18.88
CA TRP A 171 73.81 36.10 19.60
C TRP A 171 72.79 35.88 20.71
N ARG A 172 72.21 34.69 20.75
CA ARG A 172 71.29 34.24 21.80
C ARG A 172 71.79 32.95 22.40
N ILE A 173 71.85 32.83 23.73
CA ILE A 173 71.99 31.52 24.36
C ILE A 173 70.60 30.91 24.49
N ILE A 174 70.33 29.84 23.74
CA ILE A 174 69.00 29.23 23.66
C ILE A 174 68.86 28.03 24.60
N GLU A 175 69.97 27.39 24.95
CA GLU A 175 69.97 26.23 25.84
C GLU A 175 71.33 26.05 26.54
N ARG A 176 71.33 25.33 27.65
CA ARG A 176 72.52 25.04 28.46
C ARG A 176 72.36 23.75 29.23
N LEU A 177 73.48 23.12 29.59
CA LEU A 177 73.51 21.98 30.49
C LEU A 177 74.73 22.07 31.41
N ARG A 178 74.54 21.66 32.67
CA ARG A 178 75.61 21.54 33.67
C ARG A 178 75.25 20.41 34.63
N ALA A 179 76.18 19.49 34.88
CA ALA A 179 75.95 18.37 35.78
C ALA A 179 75.44 18.82 37.17
N PRO A 180 74.46 18.10 37.75
CA PRO A 180 73.97 18.38 39.11
C PRO A 180 75.11 18.43 40.13
N GLY A 181 75.10 19.46 40.99
CA GLY A 181 76.13 19.65 42.02
C GLY A 181 77.43 20.30 41.53
N CYS A 182 77.62 20.51 40.22
CA CYS A 182 78.77 21.23 39.69
C CYS A 182 78.59 22.76 39.81
N SER A 183 79.64 23.46 40.28
CA SER A 183 79.64 24.93 40.42
C SER A 183 80.38 25.67 39.32
N THR A 184 81.11 24.96 38.43
CA THR A 184 81.78 25.57 37.27
C THR A 184 80.75 26.31 36.41
N ALA A 185 81.05 27.56 36.08
CA ALA A 185 80.21 28.40 35.24
C ALA A 185 80.74 28.39 33.80
N LEU A 186 79.85 28.38 32.81
CA LEU A 186 80.21 28.76 31.45
C LEU A 186 80.08 30.28 31.30
N ILE A 187 81.15 30.92 30.84
CA ILE A 187 81.20 32.35 30.56
C ILE A 187 81.07 32.58 29.06
N ALA A 188 79.98 33.25 28.67
CA ALA A 188 79.75 33.70 27.31
C ALA A 188 80.25 35.15 27.17
N LYS A 189 81.28 35.35 26.36
CA LYS A 189 81.94 36.63 26.16
C LYS A 189 81.74 37.13 24.74
N ARG A 190 81.08 38.28 24.61
CA ARG A 190 80.86 38.96 23.32
C ARG A 190 81.88 40.08 23.11
N THR A 191 82.56 40.09 21.96
CA THR A 191 83.45 41.18 21.50
C THR A 191 83.08 41.51 20.06
N GLY A 192 82.52 42.69 19.80
CA GLY A 192 81.83 42.96 18.54
C GLY A 192 80.71 41.92 18.28
N SER A 193 80.74 41.28 17.12
CA SER A 193 79.82 40.20 16.73
C SER A 193 80.35 38.79 17.06
N THR A 194 81.53 38.68 17.65
CA THR A 194 82.13 37.41 18.03
C THR A 194 81.65 36.97 19.40
N LEU A 195 81.21 35.72 19.52
CA LEU A 195 80.89 35.05 20.78
C LEU A 195 81.96 34.01 21.10
N GLU A 196 82.57 34.10 22.28
CA GLU A 196 83.41 33.06 22.88
C GLU A 196 82.66 32.42 24.06
N MET A 197 82.62 31.10 24.13
CA MET A 197 82.07 30.34 25.24
C MET A 197 83.20 29.56 25.92
N ARG A 198 83.44 29.89 27.19
CA ARG A 198 84.58 29.38 27.97
C ARG A 198 84.18 29.06 29.42
N PRO A 199 84.44 27.86 29.93
CA PRO A 199 84.25 27.55 31.34
C PRO A 199 85.16 28.38 32.27
N LYS A 200 84.67 28.70 33.47
CA LYS A 200 85.43 29.39 34.53
C LYS A 200 85.74 28.38 35.64
N GLY A 201 86.62 27.46 35.33
CA GLY A 201 87.06 26.35 36.19
C GLY A 201 87.24 25.07 35.39
N ASN A 202 87.48 23.96 36.09
CA ASN A 202 87.57 22.64 35.47
C ASN A 202 86.20 22.17 34.97
N GLU A 203 86.22 21.32 33.95
CA GLU A 203 85.05 20.57 33.47
C GLU A 203 84.33 19.83 34.61
N CYS A 204 83.01 19.68 34.48
CA CYS A 204 82.15 18.96 35.42
C CYS A 204 82.22 17.44 35.19
N SER A 205 83.44 16.87 35.11
CA SER A 205 83.68 15.45 34.81
C SER A 205 84.74 14.82 35.74
N PRO A 206 84.60 13.53 36.12
CA PRO A 206 83.44 12.66 35.88
C PRO A 206 82.26 13.06 36.78
N SER A 207 81.05 13.14 36.22
CA SER A 207 79.83 13.37 36.99
C SER A 207 79.05 12.06 37.21
N PRO A 208 78.15 11.98 38.20
CA PRO A 208 77.11 10.96 38.22
C PRO A 208 76.38 10.95 36.86
N GLU A 209 76.04 9.75 36.39
CA GLU A 209 75.24 9.53 35.16
C GLU A 209 75.84 10.02 33.82
N ASN A 210 77.13 10.43 33.79
CA ASN A 210 77.81 10.97 32.59
C ASN A 210 77.13 12.20 31.96
N VAL A 211 76.64 13.13 32.80
CA VAL A 211 75.96 14.38 32.37
C VAL A 211 76.95 15.48 31.97
N GLY A 212 78.10 15.60 32.64
CA GLY A 212 79.21 16.46 32.19
C GLY A 212 78.98 17.98 32.20
N GLY A 213 79.63 18.71 31.29
CA GLY A 213 79.51 20.17 31.10
C GLY A 213 80.54 21.03 31.88
N PRO A 214 80.28 22.34 32.12
CA PRO A 214 79.12 23.10 31.68
C PRO A 214 79.20 23.44 30.18
N MET A 215 78.07 23.41 29.49
CA MET A 215 77.95 23.75 28.07
C MET A 215 76.82 24.74 27.81
N ALA A 216 76.82 25.38 26.64
CA ALA A 216 75.70 26.16 26.13
C ALA A 216 75.59 26.06 24.62
N ILE A 217 74.38 26.33 24.13
CA ILE A 217 74.02 26.42 22.72
C ILE A 217 73.77 27.87 22.39
N GLY A 218 74.59 28.41 21.49
CA GLY A 218 74.42 29.73 20.91
C GLY A 218 73.64 29.66 19.59
N TYR A 219 72.65 30.52 19.43
CA TYR A 219 71.97 30.78 18.16
C TYR A 219 72.40 32.15 17.62
N LEU A 220 72.95 32.14 16.41
CA LEU A 220 73.33 33.31 15.65
C LEU A 220 72.14 33.75 14.80
N ASP A 221 71.20 34.44 15.44
CA ASP A 221 69.97 34.97 14.87
C ASP A 221 70.31 35.99 13.77
N GLY A 222 69.88 35.75 12.53
CA GLY A 222 70.10 36.61 11.36
C GLY A 222 71.33 36.28 10.49
N ALA A 223 72.14 35.26 10.83
CA ALA A 223 73.24 34.83 9.96
C ALA A 223 73.47 33.32 9.93
N THR A 224 73.69 32.76 8.74
CA THR A 224 73.89 31.32 8.50
C THR A 224 75.34 30.93 8.20
N SER A 225 76.27 31.89 8.33
CA SER A 225 77.70 31.71 8.08
C SER A 225 78.53 32.26 9.24
N ALA A 226 79.54 31.50 9.66
CA ALA A 226 80.43 31.93 10.72
C ALA A 226 81.85 31.36 10.57
N LYS A 227 82.85 32.10 11.05
CA LYS A 227 84.18 31.58 11.36
C LYS A 227 84.15 30.99 12.75
N ILE A 228 84.44 29.70 12.85
CA ILE A 228 84.57 28.96 14.09
C ILE A 228 86.05 28.87 14.49
N THR A 229 86.34 29.03 15.77
CA THR A 229 87.66 28.85 16.38
C THR A 229 87.51 28.04 17.65
N MET A 230 88.31 27.00 17.82
CA MET A 230 88.27 26.13 18.99
C MET A 230 89.68 25.88 19.52
N LYS A 231 89.79 25.82 20.85
CA LYS A 231 91.03 25.61 21.57
C LYS A 231 90.79 24.62 22.69
N GLY A 232 91.34 23.42 22.56
CA GLY A 232 91.46 22.45 23.65
C GLY A 232 92.82 22.52 24.35
N GLY A 233 92.93 21.87 25.49
CA GLY A 233 94.12 21.36 26.16
C GLY A 233 94.38 19.90 25.76
N GLY A 234 93.30 19.16 25.48
CA GLY A 234 93.28 17.90 24.71
C GLY A 234 92.46 18.06 23.42
N ASN A 235 91.32 17.38 23.35
CA ASN A 235 90.31 17.64 22.32
C ASN A 235 89.48 18.89 22.70
N SER A 236 88.74 19.41 21.73
CA SER A 236 87.69 20.41 21.86
C SER A 236 86.83 20.28 20.61
N ALA A 237 85.51 20.27 20.79
CA ALA A 237 84.58 19.99 19.71
C ALA A 237 83.43 20.99 19.65
N VAL A 238 82.98 21.27 18.43
CA VAL A 238 81.86 22.18 18.17
C VAL A 238 80.83 21.49 17.29
N ALA A 239 79.56 21.58 17.68
CA ALA A 239 78.43 21.14 16.89
C ALA A 239 77.75 22.31 16.19
N LEU A 240 77.23 22.06 14.99
CA LEU A 240 76.65 23.06 14.10
C LEU A 240 75.27 22.59 13.63
N GLY A 241 74.32 23.52 13.54
CA GLY A 241 72.97 23.23 13.08
C GLY A 241 72.18 24.47 12.67
N THR A 242 70.92 24.28 12.28
CA THR A 242 69.98 25.37 11.95
C THR A 242 68.61 25.06 12.52
N VAL A 243 67.79 26.09 12.78
CA VAL A 243 66.41 25.92 13.27
C VAL A 243 65.45 26.05 12.10
N LEU A 244 64.61 25.03 11.88
CA LEU A 244 63.51 25.04 10.90
C LEU A 244 62.35 24.22 11.43
N GLU A 245 61.15 24.77 11.32
CA GLU A 245 59.89 24.15 11.72
C GLU A 245 58.93 24.08 10.54
N SER A 246 57.89 23.28 10.69
CA SER A 246 56.80 23.12 9.73
C SER A 246 55.46 23.22 10.44
N ASP A 247 54.47 23.68 9.70
CA ASP A 247 53.06 23.74 10.06
C ASP A 247 52.26 23.02 8.95
N PHE A 248 51.18 22.34 9.32
CA PHE A 248 50.35 21.53 8.45
C PHE A 248 48.86 21.65 8.77
N GLY A 249 48.06 22.15 7.82
CA GLY A 249 46.60 22.11 7.98
C GLY A 249 46.05 20.69 7.96
N ASP A 250 44.97 20.44 8.70
CA ASP A 250 44.51 19.11 9.08
C ASP A 250 43.15 18.69 8.47
N ALA A 251 42.72 19.34 7.37
CA ALA A 251 41.52 18.92 6.65
C ALA A 251 41.59 17.43 6.27
N PRO A 252 40.42 16.76 6.06
CA PRO A 252 40.38 15.34 5.76
C PRO A 252 41.32 14.95 4.62
N GLU A 253 41.92 13.76 4.72
CA GLU A 253 42.91 13.23 3.77
C GLU A 253 42.53 13.43 2.28
N SER A 254 41.23 13.38 1.94
CA SER A 254 40.75 13.57 0.57
C SER A 254 41.10 14.94 -0.03
N TYR A 255 41.24 15.97 0.80
CA TYR A 255 41.64 17.33 0.38
C TYR A 255 43.13 17.44 0.09
N GLY A 256 43.91 16.43 0.46
CA GLY A 256 45.35 16.32 0.27
C GLY A 256 46.16 17.12 1.29
N SER A 257 47.35 16.61 1.59
CA SER A 257 48.29 17.24 2.51
C SER A 257 48.77 18.60 2.02
N ALA A 258 48.85 19.57 2.95
CA ALA A 258 49.39 20.89 2.73
C ALA A 258 50.15 21.34 3.96
N GLY A 259 51.37 21.83 3.76
CA GLY A 259 52.16 22.39 4.85
C GLY A 259 53.06 23.52 4.40
N ALA A 260 53.67 24.18 5.37
CA ALA A 260 54.58 25.29 5.16
C ALA A 260 55.77 25.18 6.12
N LEU A 261 56.97 25.44 5.59
CA LEU A 261 58.14 25.64 6.44
C LEU A 261 58.15 27.07 6.98
N PHE A 262 58.60 27.25 8.21
CA PHE A 262 58.82 28.58 8.75
C PHE A 262 60.03 28.61 9.70
N ALA A 263 60.52 29.83 9.90
CA ALA A 263 61.52 30.14 10.91
C ALA A 263 60.88 31.07 11.94
N ARG A 264 61.01 30.71 13.22
CA ARG A 264 60.52 31.54 14.33
C ARG A 264 61.40 32.76 14.53
N ASP A 265 60.78 33.86 14.92
CA ASP A 265 61.49 34.98 15.54
C ASP A 265 61.96 34.56 16.94
N TRP A 266 62.87 35.32 17.58
CA TRP A 266 63.40 34.98 18.90
C TRP A 266 63.34 36.14 19.88
N THR A 267 63.32 35.82 21.18
CA THR A 267 63.38 36.79 22.27
C THR A 267 64.19 36.27 23.45
N GLY A 268 64.89 37.16 24.16
CA GLY A 268 65.78 36.76 25.26
C GLY A 268 67.07 36.08 24.78
N GLY A 269 67.89 35.61 25.73
CA GLY A 269 69.19 34.99 25.46
C GLY A 269 70.28 35.94 24.94
N ASP A 270 69.93 37.19 24.66
CA ASP A 270 70.76 38.24 24.03
C ASP A 270 71.38 39.23 25.03
N ASN A 271 71.18 39.00 26.34
CA ASN A 271 71.81 39.75 27.44
C ASN A 271 73.31 39.44 27.58
N LEU A 272 74.04 39.63 26.48
CA LEU A 272 75.47 39.41 26.34
C LEU A 272 76.14 40.77 26.09
N PRO A 273 76.34 41.59 27.13
CA PRO A 273 77.01 42.89 26.98
C PRO A 273 78.40 42.72 26.38
N GLU A 274 78.82 43.71 25.59
CA GLU A 274 80.17 43.73 25.04
C GLU A 274 81.17 43.97 26.18
N GLY A 275 82.25 43.17 26.23
CA GLY A 275 83.29 43.40 27.23
C GLY A 275 84.20 42.20 27.53
N ILE A 276 85.22 42.45 28.35
CA ILE A 276 86.30 41.50 28.62
C ILE A 276 85.93 40.44 29.66
N THR A 277 84.97 40.74 30.56
CA THR A 277 84.59 39.88 31.70
C THR A 277 83.65 38.73 31.32
N GLY A 278 82.83 38.90 30.28
CA GLY A 278 81.81 37.95 29.86
C GLY A 278 80.65 37.78 30.86
N THR A 279 79.65 36.99 30.48
CA THR A 279 78.40 36.74 31.23
C THR A 279 78.34 35.29 31.67
N ASN A 280 77.99 35.04 32.93
CA ASN A 280 77.76 33.67 33.41
C ASN A 280 76.42 33.15 32.88
N VAL A 281 76.48 32.30 31.86
CA VAL A 281 75.27 31.73 31.23
C VAL A 281 74.87 30.39 31.83
N SER A 282 75.60 29.87 32.83
CA SER A 282 75.17 28.73 33.65
C SER A 282 74.32 29.15 34.86
N ASP A 283 74.16 30.45 35.11
CA ASP A 283 73.37 30.98 36.21
C ASP A 283 71.86 30.87 35.93
N ASN A 284 71.09 30.30 36.84
CA ASN A 284 69.64 30.15 36.67
C ASN A 284 68.89 31.49 36.45
N THR A 285 69.48 32.62 36.84
CA THR A 285 68.95 33.97 36.60
C THR A 285 69.16 34.49 35.17
N PHE A 286 70.07 33.88 34.40
CA PHE A 286 70.22 34.21 32.98
C PHE A 286 68.99 33.71 32.20
N VAL A 287 68.31 34.63 31.52
CA VAL A 287 67.12 34.35 30.70
C VAL A 287 67.57 33.79 29.35
N LEU A 288 67.24 32.52 29.10
CA LEU A 288 67.50 31.86 27.82
C LEU A 288 66.65 32.48 26.69
N GLY A 289 67.14 32.34 25.47
CA GLY A 289 66.39 32.67 24.26
C GLY A 289 65.23 31.70 24.10
N THR A 290 64.07 32.24 23.75
CA THR A 290 62.84 31.48 23.47
C THR A 290 62.26 31.90 22.12
N PRO A 291 61.66 30.98 21.35
CA PRO A 291 61.03 31.30 20.09
C PRO A 291 59.77 32.18 20.26
N LYS A 292 59.51 33.01 19.26
CA LYS A 292 58.29 33.81 19.04
C LYS A 292 57.54 33.27 17.81
N GLN A 293 56.35 33.79 17.58
CA GLN A 293 55.60 33.47 16.38
C GLN A 293 56.33 33.91 15.09
N PRO A 294 56.24 33.13 14.00
CA PRO A 294 56.86 33.48 12.72
C PRO A 294 56.24 34.75 12.14
N ARG A 295 57.01 35.48 11.31
CA ARG A 295 56.58 36.79 10.79
C ARG A 295 55.51 36.68 9.71
N THR A 296 55.62 35.69 8.84
CA THR A 296 54.66 35.41 7.77
C THR A 296 53.76 34.30 8.28
N ARG A 297 52.56 34.67 8.75
CA ARG A 297 51.57 33.75 9.31
C ARG A 297 50.15 34.27 9.13
N LEU A 298 49.18 33.37 9.18
CA LEU A 298 47.78 33.63 9.37
C LEU A 298 47.53 33.89 10.88
N GLY A 299 46.45 34.61 11.17
CA GLY A 299 46.05 34.90 12.54
C GLY A 299 47.15 35.40 13.51
N ALA A 300 47.12 34.93 14.75
CA ALA A 300 48.02 35.34 15.82
C ALA A 300 49.01 34.24 16.23
N LEU A 301 48.64 32.98 16.09
CA LEU A 301 49.43 31.81 16.50
C LEU A 301 49.96 31.06 15.27
N THR A 302 50.91 30.18 15.51
CA THR A 302 51.46 29.19 14.56
C THR A 302 52.10 28.12 15.43
N ASP A 303 51.65 26.90 15.31
CA ASP A 303 52.20 25.78 16.06
C ASP A 303 53.28 25.07 15.23
N SER A 304 53.66 23.83 15.55
CA SER A 304 54.62 23.12 14.70
C SER A 304 54.35 21.64 14.68
N ASP A 305 54.16 21.13 13.47
CA ASP A 305 53.92 19.73 13.19
C ASP A 305 55.06 19.09 12.43
N ILE A 306 55.22 17.80 12.69
CA ILE A 306 56.17 16.96 11.99
C ILE A 306 55.59 16.36 10.70
N ASP A 307 54.26 16.23 10.64
CA ASP A 307 53.51 15.64 9.54
C ASP A 307 52.04 16.11 9.52
N HIS A 308 51.38 15.88 8.39
CA HIS A 308 49.94 16.11 8.21
C HIS A 308 49.12 15.15 9.07
N GLN A 309 48.21 15.67 9.90
CA GLN A 309 47.37 14.90 10.82
C GLN A 309 45.87 15.04 10.47
N PRO A 310 45.38 14.47 9.36
CA PRO A 310 44.03 14.73 8.88
C PRO A 310 42.93 14.30 9.87
N SER A 311 41.90 15.13 9.98
CA SER A 311 40.74 14.88 10.85
C SER A 311 39.41 15.14 10.15
N ILE A 312 38.32 14.58 10.70
CA ILE A 312 36.96 14.79 10.15
C ILE A 312 36.46 16.21 10.44
N SER A 313 36.99 16.87 11.47
CA SER A 313 36.52 18.18 11.89
C SER A 313 37.45 19.33 11.54
N ALA A 314 38.66 19.03 11.05
CA ALA A 314 39.79 19.96 11.06
C ALA A 314 40.04 20.45 12.50
N ASP A 315 40.49 19.55 13.38
CA ASP A 315 40.74 19.77 14.82
C ASP A 315 41.76 18.78 15.46
N ALA A 316 42.63 18.14 14.68
CA ALA A 316 43.55 17.11 15.19
C ALA A 316 44.87 17.68 15.71
N ASP A 317 45.50 18.57 14.95
CA ASP A 317 46.66 19.36 15.34
C ASP A 317 46.36 20.27 16.54
N ASP A 318 45.15 20.86 16.59
CA ASP A 318 44.59 21.58 17.75
C ASP A 318 44.75 20.81 19.07
N ARG A 319 44.63 19.48 19.01
CA ARG A 319 44.66 18.59 20.18
C ARG A 319 46.08 18.12 20.52
N SER A 320 47.03 18.26 19.60
CA SER A 320 48.45 17.92 19.80
C SER A 320 49.35 19.13 20.05
N GLY A 321 48.86 20.36 19.86
CA GLY A 321 49.64 21.58 19.97
C GLY A 321 48.87 22.80 20.48
N VAL A 322 48.98 23.92 19.75
CA VAL A 322 48.31 25.19 20.04
C VAL A 322 47.34 25.44 18.90
N ASP A 323 46.04 25.52 19.19
CA ASP A 323 45.00 25.93 18.24
C ASP A 323 45.38 27.26 17.57
N ASP A 324 45.88 27.16 16.34
CA ASP A 324 46.31 28.23 15.46
C ASP A 324 45.39 28.41 14.26
N GLU A 325 44.21 27.77 14.27
CA GLU A 325 43.07 28.04 13.40
C GLU A 325 42.38 29.38 13.77
N ASP A 326 43.18 30.45 13.89
CA ASP A 326 42.81 31.73 14.47
C ASP A 326 42.78 32.89 13.45
N ALA A 327 42.92 32.62 12.15
CA ALA A 327 42.74 33.63 11.12
C ALA A 327 41.32 34.15 11.01
N ILE A 328 40.32 33.33 11.32
CA ILE A 328 38.90 33.67 11.18
C ILE A 328 38.06 33.12 12.34
N ALA A 329 36.90 33.72 12.56
CA ALA A 329 35.90 33.13 13.45
C ALA A 329 35.22 31.92 12.77
N PRO A 330 34.73 30.93 13.55
CA PRO A 330 34.03 29.77 12.99
C PRO A 330 32.90 30.16 12.02
N LEU A 331 32.99 29.70 10.78
CA LEU A 331 32.07 30.09 9.70
C LEU A 331 30.65 29.57 9.89
N GLY A 332 30.49 28.41 10.54
CA GLY A 332 29.20 27.76 10.71
C GLY A 332 28.53 27.49 9.35
N ARG A 333 27.30 27.98 9.16
CA ARG A 333 26.53 27.80 7.93
C ARG A 333 26.56 29.04 7.04
N VAL A 334 27.15 28.91 5.86
CA VAL A 334 27.19 29.96 4.84
C VAL A 334 26.04 29.78 3.85
N SER A 335 25.30 30.86 3.59
CA SER A 335 24.21 30.88 2.61
C SER A 335 24.73 31.49 1.31
N VAL A 336 24.76 30.69 0.24
CA VAL A 336 25.33 31.10 -1.05
C VAL A 336 24.40 30.83 -2.21
N VAL A 337 24.67 31.53 -3.31
CA VAL A 337 23.91 31.41 -4.57
C VAL A 337 24.89 31.05 -5.69
N PRO A 338 24.58 30.05 -6.52
CA PRO A 338 25.40 29.75 -7.69
C PRO A 338 25.65 31.00 -8.54
N ARG A 339 26.90 31.20 -8.97
CA ARG A 339 27.36 32.32 -9.82
C ARG A 339 27.33 33.71 -9.16
N GLN A 340 27.06 33.80 -7.86
CA GLN A 340 27.20 35.05 -7.11
C GLN A 340 28.55 35.11 -6.39
N ASN A 341 28.95 36.30 -5.96
CA ASN A 341 30.18 36.45 -5.19
C ASN A 341 29.95 36.13 -3.72
N TYR A 342 30.88 35.40 -3.12
CA TYR A 342 31.03 35.22 -1.68
C TYR A 342 32.31 35.95 -1.23
N THR A 343 32.26 36.66 -0.10
CA THR A 343 33.41 37.37 0.46
C THR A 343 33.64 36.98 1.91
N LEU A 344 34.91 36.90 2.29
CA LEU A 344 35.37 36.73 3.66
C LEU A 344 36.23 37.95 4.00
N ASP A 345 35.64 38.89 4.74
CA ASP A 345 36.14 40.26 4.79
C ASP A 345 37.33 40.47 5.74
N THR A 346 37.53 39.57 6.71
CA THR A 346 38.47 39.74 7.82
C THR A 346 39.31 38.49 8.09
N VAL A 347 40.05 38.02 7.09
CA VAL A 347 41.06 36.97 7.29
C VAL A 347 42.28 37.60 7.94
N ALA A 348 42.52 37.33 9.23
CA ALA A 348 43.66 37.87 9.96
C ALA A 348 44.97 37.28 9.42
N CYS A 349 46.01 38.10 9.33
CA CYS A 349 47.32 37.69 8.86
C CYS A 349 48.41 38.64 9.36
N THR A 350 49.63 38.13 9.49
CA THR A 350 50.85 38.91 9.73
C THR A 350 51.78 38.78 8.52
N GLY A 351 52.11 39.92 7.92
CA GLY A 351 52.95 40.00 6.72
C GLY A 351 54.41 40.39 6.98
N PRO A 352 55.23 40.46 5.91
CA PRO A 352 54.82 40.41 4.51
C PRO A 352 54.52 38.98 4.02
N GLY A 353 53.49 38.82 3.19
CA GLY A 353 53.12 37.57 2.54
C GLY A 353 51.94 37.73 1.57
N TYR A 354 51.53 36.65 0.92
CA TYR A 354 50.33 36.53 0.10
C TYR A 354 49.43 35.47 0.69
N VAL A 355 48.12 35.76 0.78
CA VAL A 355 47.09 34.87 1.31
C VAL A 355 46.16 34.46 0.17
N ALA A 356 45.80 33.17 0.10
CA ALA A 356 44.72 32.67 -0.73
C ALA A 356 43.90 31.63 0.03
N GLY A 357 42.66 31.41 -0.39
CA GLY A 357 41.83 30.35 0.18
C GLY A 357 41.05 29.54 -0.84
N TRP A 358 40.69 28.32 -0.47
CA TRP A 358 39.93 27.37 -1.29
C TRP A 358 38.72 26.87 -0.50
N ILE A 359 37.53 26.90 -1.11
CA ILE A 359 36.30 26.38 -0.49
C ILE A 359 35.74 25.28 -1.39
N ASP A 360 35.61 24.05 -0.89
CA ASP A 360 34.95 22.98 -1.66
C ASP A 360 33.44 23.24 -1.75
N TRP A 361 33.04 23.89 -2.83
CA TRP A 361 31.67 24.34 -3.03
C TRP A 361 30.76 23.19 -3.44
N ASN A 362 31.29 22.20 -4.16
CA ASN A 362 30.51 21.10 -4.73
C ASN A 362 30.51 19.84 -3.85
N VAL A 363 31.17 19.92 -2.69
CA VAL A 363 31.25 18.93 -1.61
C VAL A 363 31.75 17.59 -2.14
N ASN A 364 32.79 17.62 -2.97
CA ASN A 364 33.36 16.43 -3.60
C ASN A 364 34.60 15.89 -2.87
N GLY A 365 35.02 16.56 -1.79
CA GLY A 365 36.12 16.14 -0.94
C GLY A 365 37.50 16.57 -1.43
N LYS A 366 37.59 17.47 -2.42
CA LYS A 366 38.86 18.04 -2.93
C LYS A 366 38.66 19.50 -3.33
N PHE A 367 39.75 20.26 -3.36
CA PHE A 367 39.72 21.62 -3.86
C PHE A 367 39.93 21.67 -5.39
N ASP A 368 38.91 22.09 -6.12
CA ASP A 368 38.94 22.27 -7.57
C ASP A 368 39.52 23.65 -7.99
N ALA A 369 39.95 23.76 -9.25
CA ALA A 369 40.63 24.96 -9.75
C ALA A 369 39.75 26.24 -9.70
N ASN A 370 38.44 26.09 -9.81
CA ASN A 370 37.46 27.19 -9.74
C ASN A 370 37.05 27.56 -8.29
N GLU A 371 37.68 26.95 -7.29
CA GLU A 371 37.33 27.12 -5.87
C GLU A 371 38.32 28.01 -5.12
N ARG A 372 39.40 28.42 -5.79
CA ARG A 372 40.44 29.30 -5.25
C ARG A 372 40.01 30.78 -5.31
N SER A 373 40.32 31.54 -4.26
CA SER A 373 40.24 33.01 -4.26
C SER A 373 41.39 33.62 -5.08
N ALA A 374 41.27 34.88 -5.51
CA ALA A 374 42.48 35.59 -5.94
C ALA A 374 43.47 35.73 -4.76
N PRO A 375 44.79 35.59 -4.97
CA PRO A 375 45.77 35.81 -3.91
C PRO A 375 45.84 37.30 -3.57
N VAL A 376 45.86 37.61 -2.27
CA VAL A 376 45.87 38.99 -1.74
C VAL A 376 47.11 39.19 -0.90
N GLN A 377 47.80 40.31 -1.08
CA GLN A 377 49.01 40.61 -0.32
C GLN A 377 48.66 41.02 1.12
N CYS A 378 49.17 40.28 2.11
CA CYS A 378 49.12 40.64 3.52
C CYS A 378 50.18 41.72 3.81
N THR A 379 49.73 42.97 3.90
CA THR A 379 50.56 44.14 4.25
C THR A 379 50.15 44.79 5.59
N GLY A 380 49.06 44.31 6.20
CA GLY A 380 48.46 44.82 7.44
C GLY A 380 48.05 43.67 8.38
N ALA A 381 47.01 43.88 9.19
CA ALA A 381 46.52 42.90 10.16
C ALA A 381 45.49 41.89 9.59
N SER A 382 44.86 42.18 8.45
CA SER A 382 43.90 41.29 7.80
C SER A 382 43.74 41.56 6.30
N VAL A 383 43.17 40.60 5.56
CA VAL A 383 42.82 40.69 4.14
C VAL A 383 41.36 40.28 3.89
N THR A 384 40.80 40.72 2.76
CA THR A 384 39.50 40.28 2.26
C THR A 384 39.71 39.29 1.10
N LEU A 385 39.15 38.09 1.22
CA LEU A 385 39.14 37.10 0.15
C LEU A 385 37.76 37.06 -0.53
N SER A 386 37.75 36.83 -1.85
CA SER A 386 36.51 36.73 -2.61
C SER A 386 36.54 35.57 -3.60
N TRP A 387 35.40 34.91 -3.72
CA TRP A 387 35.14 33.80 -4.63
C TRP A 387 33.92 34.11 -5.48
N THR A 388 33.93 33.67 -6.73
CA THR A 388 32.70 33.48 -7.50
C THR A 388 32.21 32.06 -7.24
N VAL A 389 31.06 31.93 -6.59
CA VAL A 389 30.49 30.62 -6.23
C VAL A 389 30.22 29.81 -7.51
N PRO A 390 30.80 28.60 -7.66
CA PRO A 390 30.61 27.76 -8.82
C PRO A 390 29.15 27.42 -9.13
N ALA A 391 28.87 27.07 -10.39
CA ALA A 391 27.51 26.71 -10.81
C ALA A 391 27.05 25.35 -10.24
N ASP A 392 28.00 24.48 -9.90
CA ASP A 392 27.84 23.13 -9.36
C ASP A 392 27.88 23.08 -7.82
N VAL A 393 27.79 24.24 -7.15
CA VAL A 393 27.70 24.33 -5.69
C VAL A 393 26.56 23.47 -5.13
N LYS A 394 26.84 22.77 -4.03
CA LYS A 394 25.88 21.88 -3.35
C LYS A 394 25.68 22.30 -1.91
N THR A 395 24.44 22.12 -1.44
CA THR A 395 24.14 22.20 -0.01
C THR A 395 24.78 21.02 0.73
N THR A 396 25.37 21.25 1.89
CA THR A 396 25.82 20.16 2.78
C THR A 396 24.61 19.51 3.47
N PRO A 397 24.42 18.19 3.36
CA PRO A 397 23.30 17.50 4.00
C PRO A 397 23.44 17.47 5.52
N GLY A 398 22.36 17.75 6.26
CA GLY A 398 22.32 17.56 7.71
C GLY A 398 23.45 18.27 8.46
N GLN A 399 24.32 17.48 9.11
CA GLN A 399 25.49 17.95 9.87
C GLN A 399 26.81 17.81 9.09
N ASP A 400 26.76 17.37 7.84
CA ASP A 400 27.95 17.21 7.00
C ASP A 400 28.63 18.57 6.78
N LYS A 401 29.95 18.53 6.64
CA LYS A 401 30.83 19.69 6.50
C LYS A 401 31.48 19.69 5.11
N SER A 402 31.74 20.89 4.61
CA SER A 402 32.79 21.17 3.64
C SER A 402 33.93 21.89 4.37
N PHE A 403 35.00 22.25 3.66
CA PHE A 403 36.20 22.87 4.24
C PHE A 403 36.64 24.11 3.45
N LEU A 404 37.20 25.07 4.19
CA LEU A 404 37.95 26.20 3.69
C LEU A 404 39.42 25.97 4.06
N ARG A 405 40.32 25.92 3.10
CA ARG A 405 41.76 26.01 3.37
C ARG A 405 42.25 27.42 3.16
N LEU A 406 42.96 27.99 4.12
CA LEU A 406 43.71 29.23 4.03
C LEU A 406 45.20 28.92 3.95
N ARG A 407 45.93 29.65 3.11
CA ARG A 407 47.38 29.55 3.04
C ARG A 407 47.99 30.93 2.99
N ILE A 408 49.11 31.12 3.67
CA ILE A 408 50.00 32.26 3.50
C ILE A 408 51.39 31.81 3.06
N ALA A 409 52.04 32.57 2.18
CA ALA A 409 53.45 32.37 1.85
C ALA A 409 54.12 33.71 1.53
N ALA A 410 55.46 33.78 1.58
CA ALA A 410 56.21 35.01 1.31
C ALA A 410 56.04 35.52 -0.13
N ASN A 411 55.67 34.67 -1.07
CA ASN A 411 55.43 35.01 -2.47
C ASN A 411 54.15 34.37 -3.00
N GLN A 412 53.61 34.92 -4.09
CA GLN A 412 52.35 34.49 -4.68
C GLN A 412 52.36 33.04 -5.16
N ALA A 413 53.50 32.54 -5.66
CA ALA A 413 53.62 31.16 -6.14
C ALA A 413 53.44 30.13 -5.01
N GLY A 414 53.77 30.51 -3.76
CA GLY A 414 53.55 29.67 -2.59
C GLY A 414 52.07 29.45 -2.24
N VAL A 415 51.16 30.25 -2.80
CA VAL A 415 49.70 30.12 -2.55
C VAL A 415 48.93 29.81 -3.84
N ASP A 416 49.58 29.24 -4.85
CA ASP A 416 48.93 28.84 -6.11
C ASP A 416 48.27 27.44 -6.03
N SER A 417 48.66 26.62 -5.06
CA SER A 417 48.15 25.25 -4.86
C SER A 417 47.54 25.07 -3.47
N PRO A 418 46.39 24.37 -3.35
CA PRO A 418 45.81 24.01 -2.07
C PRO A 418 46.56 22.89 -1.35
N THR A 419 47.44 22.17 -2.05
CA THR A 419 48.21 21.03 -1.53
C THR A 419 49.71 21.21 -1.72
N GLY A 420 50.50 20.38 -1.02
CA GLY A 420 51.95 20.35 -1.08
C GLY A 420 52.65 21.36 -0.17
N MET A 421 53.96 21.19 -0.04
CA MET A 421 54.80 21.99 0.86
C MET A 421 55.23 23.33 0.26
N THR A 422 55.21 24.37 1.11
CA THR A 422 55.82 25.68 0.81
C THR A 422 57.07 25.92 1.65
N THR A 423 57.94 26.84 1.22
CA THR A 423 59.19 27.13 1.93
C THR A 423 59.08 28.25 2.97
N THR A 424 57.90 28.86 3.11
CA THR A 424 57.59 29.94 4.04
C THR A 424 56.08 29.96 4.30
N GLY A 425 55.67 30.28 5.52
CA GLY A 425 54.28 30.62 5.84
C GLY A 425 53.60 29.57 6.70
N GLU A 426 52.30 29.38 6.45
CA GLU A 426 51.38 28.57 7.27
C GLU A 426 50.15 28.13 6.44
N VAL A 427 49.44 27.12 6.92
CA VAL A 427 48.22 26.53 6.37
C VAL A 427 47.20 26.35 7.51
N GLU A 428 45.98 26.86 7.31
CA GLU A 428 44.85 26.72 8.25
C GLU A 428 43.65 26.10 7.52
N ASP A 429 42.94 25.16 8.14
CA ASP A 429 41.77 24.44 7.63
C ASP A 429 40.52 24.64 8.50
N HIS A 430 39.46 25.21 7.90
CA HIS A 430 38.25 25.63 8.61
C HIS A 430 37.01 24.84 8.14
N PRO A 431 36.25 24.18 9.05
CA PRO A 431 35.01 23.52 8.68
C PRO A 431 33.88 24.52 8.44
N LEU A 432 33.07 24.28 7.41
CA LEU A 432 31.86 25.07 7.12
C LEU A 432 30.71 24.20 6.61
N GLN A 433 29.49 24.73 6.70
CA GLN A 433 28.30 24.15 6.08
C GLN A 433 27.81 25.05 4.96
N ILE A 434 27.52 24.46 3.80
CA ILE A 434 27.05 25.22 2.64
C ILE A 434 25.53 25.08 2.55
N SER A 435 24.84 26.19 2.36
CA SER A 435 23.40 26.24 2.19
C SER A 435 23.07 26.98 0.89
N THR A 436 22.31 26.33 0.02
CA THR A 436 21.80 26.87 -1.25
C THR A 436 20.29 26.72 -1.30
N PRO A 437 19.56 27.52 -2.11
CA PRO A 437 18.14 27.28 -2.33
C PRO A 437 17.96 25.93 -3.01
N THR A 438 17.05 25.10 -2.53
CA THR A 438 16.79 23.77 -3.12
C THR A 438 15.34 23.61 -3.58
N LEU A 439 15.11 22.82 -4.62
CA LEU A 439 13.78 22.44 -5.09
C LEU A 439 13.62 20.93 -5.11
N THR A 440 12.54 20.45 -4.48
CA THR A 440 12.10 19.06 -4.53
C THR A 440 10.68 18.99 -5.10
N ILE A 441 10.45 18.05 -6.02
CA ILE A 441 9.11 17.68 -6.50
C ILE A 441 8.77 16.29 -5.94
N GLN A 442 7.65 16.18 -5.24
CA GLN A 442 7.20 14.94 -4.61
C GLN A 442 5.81 14.54 -5.08
N LYS A 443 5.49 13.26 -4.90
CA LYS A 443 4.16 12.70 -5.08
C LYS A 443 3.56 12.34 -3.74
N SER A 444 2.30 12.68 -3.50
CA SER A 444 1.46 12.11 -2.47
C SER A 444 0.26 11.41 -3.11
N VAL A 445 -0.09 10.21 -2.64
CA VAL A 445 -1.22 9.43 -3.17
C VAL A 445 -2.09 9.01 -1.99
N SER A 446 -3.34 9.45 -1.91
CA SER A 446 -4.21 9.03 -0.79
C SER A 446 -4.62 7.56 -0.91
N THR A 447 -4.96 7.12 -2.12
CA THR A 447 -5.29 5.74 -2.47
C THR A 447 -5.02 5.53 -3.95
N ARG A 448 -4.55 4.33 -4.33
CA ARG A 448 -4.35 3.98 -5.74
C ARG A 448 -5.63 3.38 -6.32
N VAL A 449 -6.00 3.83 -7.52
CA VAL A 449 -7.08 3.27 -8.33
C VAL A 449 -6.77 1.82 -8.71
N ALA A 450 -5.54 1.53 -9.15
CA ALA A 450 -4.99 0.18 -9.24
C ALA A 450 -3.70 0.06 -8.43
N ALA A 451 -3.52 -1.05 -7.70
CA ALA A 451 -2.40 -1.23 -6.78
C ALA A 451 -1.01 -1.03 -7.43
N ALA A 452 -0.89 -1.32 -8.72
CA ALA A 452 0.34 -1.19 -9.50
C ALA A 452 0.53 0.19 -10.15
N ASP A 453 -0.45 1.09 -10.11
CA ASP A 453 -0.35 2.41 -10.74
C ASP A 453 0.84 3.19 -10.20
N GLN A 454 1.65 3.77 -11.08
CA GLN A 454 2.80 4.61 -10.74
C GLN A 454 2.73 5.96 -11.45
N PHE A 455 3.43 6.95 -10.90
CA PHE A 455 3.47 8.32 -11.41
C PHE A 455 4.90 8.73 -11.72
N THR A 456 5.11 9.31 -12.90
CA THR A 456 6.39 9.92 -13.28
C THR A 456 6.31 11.41 -13.09
N LEU A 457 7.17 11.93 -12.22
CA LEU A 457 7.40 13.34 -11.95
C LEU A 457 8.51 13.84 -12.89
N THR A 458 8.34 15.04 -13.43
CA THR A 458 9.35 15.71 -14.27
C THR A 458 9.54 17.14 -13.80
N LEU A 459 10.79 17.57 -13.66
CA LEU A 459 11.18 18.96 -13.46
C LEU A 459 11.86 19.49 -14.72
N LEU A 460 11.45 20.67 -15.16
CA LEU A 460 12.02 21.37 -16.30
C LEU A 460 12.58 22.73 -15.90
N SER A 461 13.72 23.08 -16.50
CA SER A 461 14.29 24.43 -16.48
C SER A 461 14.56 24.86 -17.91
N SER A 462 14.10 26.06 -18.30
CA SER A 462 14.24 26.60 -19.66
C SER A 462 13.78 25.63 -20.76
N GLY A 463 12.72 24.85 -20.49
CA GLY A 463 12.16 23.86 -21.43
C GLY A 463 12.94 22.54 -21.55
N GLN A 464 14.03 22.36 -20.79
CA GLN A 464 14.80 21.12 -20.74
C GLN A 464 14.50 20.36 -19.45
N SER A 465 14.40 19.03 -19.53
CA SER A 465 14.28 18.18 -18.34
C SER A 465 15.58 18.25 -17.54
N VAL A 466 15.47 18.63 -16.26
CA VAL A 466 16.59 18.68 -15.31
C VAL A 466 16.49 17.58 -14.25
N GLY A 467 15.38 16.84 -14.21
CA GLY A 467 15.24 15.67 -13.36
C GLY A 467 13.90 14.97 -13.55
N THR A 468 13.90 13.65 -13.38
CA THR A 468 12.71 12.81 -13.43
C THR A 468 12.75 11.78 -12.31
N ALA A 469 11.60 11.45 -11.75
CA ALA A 469 11.47 10.38 -10.75
C ALA A 469 10.16 9.64 -10.98
N THR A 470 10.18 8.31 -10.87
CA THR A 470 8.99 7.48 -11.01
C THR A 470 8.72 6.78 -9.69
N THR A 471 7.47 6.87 -9.20
CA THR A 471 7.07 6.14 -7.99
C THR A 471 7.14 4.64 -8.21
N SER A 472 7.27 3.88 -7.12
CA SER A 472 7.25 2.41 -7.15
C SER A 472 6.52 1.86 -5.93
N GLY A 473 5.96 0.66 -6.05
CA GLY A 473 5.28 -0.02 -4.95
C GLY A 473 3.83 0.44 -4.76
N ALA A 474 3.18 -0.08 -3.72
CA ALA A 474 1.76 0.12 -3.46
C ALA A 474 1.46 1.11 -2.33
N GLU A 475 2.49 1.59 -1.63
CA GLU A 475 2.34 2.47 -0.45
C GLU A 475 1.61 3.77 -0.79
N VAL A 476 0.79 4.23 0.16
CA VAL A 476 0.04 5.50 0.10
C VAL A 476 0.76 6.59 0.90
N GLY A 477 0.31 7.83 0.78
CA GLY A 477 0.95 9.02 1.35
C GLY A 477 2.07 9.57 0.47
N VAL A 478 2.99 10.34 1.08
CA VAL A 478 4.14 10.91 0.37
C VAL A 478 5.09 9.80 -0.06
N GLN A 479 5.35 9.75 -1.35
CA GLN A 479 6.17 8.73 -1.99
C GLN A 479 7.65 9.04 -1.82
N VAL A 480 8.47 7.99 -1.66
CA VAL A 480 9.93 8.11 -1.53
C VAL A 480 10.57 8.67 -2.80
N ALA A 481 10.02 8.30 -3.97
CA ALA A 481 10.48 8.83 -5.25
C ALA A 481 10.18 10.33 -5.35
N ALA A 482 11.24 11.12 -5.49
CA ALA A 482 11.18 12.57 -5.62
C ALA A 482 12.20 13.04 -6.64
N VAL A 483 11.90 14.17 -7.29
CA VAL A 483 12.88 14.88 -8.10
C VAL A 483 13.57 15.90 -7.20
N GLY A 484 14.89 15.79 -7.00
CA GLY A 484 15.64 16.66 -6.08
C GLY A 484 15.88 16.02 -4.69
N PRO A 485 16.41 16.79 -3.73
CA PRO A 485 16.60 18.24 -3.75
C PRO A 485 17.66 18.69 -4.76
N MET A 486 17.29 19.63 -5.64
CA MET A 486 18.23 20.24 -6.59
C MET A 486 18.57 21.66 -6.17
N THR A 487 19.84 22.05 -6.27
CA THR A 487 20.24 23.46 -6.14
C THR A 487 19.57 24.30 -7.23
N VAL A 488 18.90 25.38 -6.84
CA VAL A 488 18.19 26.30 -7.75
C VAL A 488 18.60 27.75 -7.51
N ALA A 489 18.46 28.58 -8.53
CA ALA A 489 18.82 29.99 -8.46
C ALA A 489 17.60 30.87 -8.10
N PRO A 490 17.73 31.84 -7.17
CA PRO A 490 16.69 32.81 -6.86
C PRO A 490 16.18 33.57 -8.10
N GLY A 491 14.88 33.84 -8.16
CA GLY A 491 14.22 34.55 -9.25
C GLY A 491 13.98 33.73 -10.52
N GLN A 492 14.52 32.51 -10.63
CA GLN A 492 14.26 31.62 -11.75
C GLN A 492 12.89 30.93 -11.61
N VAL A 493 12.28 30.61 -12.77
CA VAL A 493 11.02 29.87 -12.85
C VAL A 493 11.32 28.44 -13.30
N TYR A 494 10.82 27.47 -12.53
CA TYR A 494 10.89 26.06 -12.87
C TYR A 494 9.49 25.54 -13.17
N PHE A 495 9.38 24.66 -14.16
CA PHE A 495 8.12 24.00 -14.52
C PHE A 495 8.18 22.55 -14.09
N PHE A 496 7.06 21.99 -13.65
CA PHE A 496 7.00 20.60 -13.23
C PHE A 496 5.69 19.97 -13.66
N SER A 497 5.71 18.66 -13.88
CA SER A 497 4.54 17.90 -14.29
C SER A 497 4.55 16.50 -13.72
N GLU A 498 3.37 15.90 -13.62
CA GLU A 498 3.19 14.47 -13.38
C GLU A 498 2.42 13.81 -14.53
N ALA A 499 2.72 12.53 -14.76
CA ALA A 499 1.99 11.68 -15.69
C ALA A 499 1.92 10.25 -15.13
N MET A 500 0.97 9.44 -15.59
CA MET A 500 1.00 8.01 -15.32
C MET A 500 2.29 7.43 -15.88
N ALA A 501 2.99 6.60 -15.10
CA ALA A 501 4.16 5.89 -15.58
C ALA A 501 3.75 4.71 -16.47
N ALA A 502 4.64 4.31 -17.38
CA ALA A 502 4.45 3.14 -18.23
C ALA A 502 4.20 1.87 -17.38
N GLY A 503 3.24 1.06 -17.79
CA GLY A 503 2.83 -0.16 -17.07
C GLY A 503 1.72 0.05 -16.03
N SER A 504 1.31 1.30 -15.76
CA SER A 504 0.11 1.58 -14.95
C SER A 504 -1.15 1.16 -15.70
N ALA A 505 -2.13 0.61 -14.99
CA ALA A 505 -3.38 0.14 -15.59
C ALA A 505 -4.40 1.27 -15.76
N SER A 506 -4.33 2.28 -14.89
CA SER A 506 -5.23 3.43 -14.90
C SER A 506 -4.71 4.57 -15.76
N VAL A 507 -5.60 5.52 -16.07
CA VAL A 507 -5.26 6.79 -16.73
C VAL A 507 -5.33 7.95 -15.74
N MET A 508 -4.66 9.07 -16.04
CA MET A 508 -4.63 10.22 -15.13
C MET A 508 -6.03 10.79 -14.85
N GLY A 509 -6.99 10.65 -15.78
CA GLY A 509 -8.38 11.06 -15.56
C GLY A 509 -9.14 10.24 -14.50
N GLU A 510 -8.58 9.12 -14.05
CA GLU A 510 -9.11 8.35 -12.91
C GLU A 510 -8.63 8.90 -11.56
N TYR A 511 -7.78 9.93 -11.57
CA TYR A 511 -7.33 10.68 -10.40
C TYR A 511 -7.69 12.16 -10.51
N VAL A 512 -7.99 12.79 -9.37
CA VAL A 512 -7.95 14.24 -9.22
C VAL A 512 -6.56 14.61 -8.73
N SER A 513 -5.78 15.20 -9.62
CA SER A 513 -4.42 15.69 -9.33
C SER A 513 -4.47 17.16 -8.90
N SER A 514 -3.71 17.48 -7.86
CA SER A 514 -3.47 18.85 -7.40
C SER A 514 -2.04 19.03 -6.94
N TYR A 515 -1.54 20.26 -6.89
CA TYR A 515 -0.21 20.56 -6.36
C TYR A 515 -0.17 21.83 -5.52
N GLN A 516 0.80 21.86 -4.62
CA GLN A 516 1.17 23.05 -3.84
C GLN A 516 2.68 23.08 -3.59
N CYS A 517 3.26 24.27 -3.71
CA CYS A 517 4.67 24.52 -3.41
C CYS A 517 4.83 25.31 -2.10
N THR A 518 5.79 24.92 -1.28
CA THR A 518 6.11 25.57 0.00
C THR A 518 7.62 25.78 0.12
N ALA A 519 8.05 26.96 0.55
CA ALA A 519 9.43 27.25 0.91
C ALA A 519 9.57 27.19 2.44
N SER A 520 10.52 26.39 2.93
CA SER A 520 10.91 26.34 4.35
C SER A 520 12.29 26.99 4.53
N TYR A 521 12.42 27.86 5.53
CA TYR A 521 13.64 28.61 5.79
C TYR A 521 14.35 28.12 7.07
N PRO A 522 15.69 28.21 7.16
CA PRO A 522 16.46 27.82 8.34
C PRO A 522 16.03 28.50 9.66
N ASN A 523 15.44 29.68 9.59
CA ASN A 523 14.90 30.39 10.77
C ASN A 523 13.55 29.82 11.27
N GLY A 524 13.06 28.73 10.67
CA GLY A 524 11.80 28.08 11.02
C GLY A 524 10.56 28.66 10.32
N SER A 525 10.68 29.74 9.55
CA SER A 525 9.56 30.30 8.79
C SER A 525 9.21 29.45 7.57
N GLN A 526 7.93 29.46 7.19
CA GLN A 526 7.43 28.80 5.98
C GLN A 526 6.61 29.78 5.14
N GLN A 527 6.68 29.63 3.82
CA GLN A 527 5.96 30.45 2.86
C GLN A 527 5.32 29.57 1.79
N ALA A 528 4.02 29.73 1.56
CA ALA A 528 3.35 29.13 0.40
C ALA A 528 3.77 29.88 -0.87
N LEU A 529 4.23 29.13 -1.89
CA LEU A 529 4.63 29.67 -3.20
C LEU A 529 3.50 29.45 -4.22
N GLY A 530 2.34 30.04 -3.92
CA GLY A 530 1.11 29.88 -4.70
C GLY A 530 -0.02 29.19 -3.93
N ALA A 531 -1.21 29.21 -4.52
CA ALA A 531 -2.38 28.52 -3.98
C ALA A 531 -2.37 27.03 -4.38
N LEU A 532 -3.08 26.20 -3.62
CA LEU A 532 -3.39 24.83 -4.03
C LEU A 532 -4.11 24.86 -5.39
N THR A 533 -3.53 24.21 -6.38
CA THR A 533 -4.01 24.25 -7.77
C THR A 533 -4.31 22.85 -8.26
N GLN A 534 -5.49 22.64 -8.87
CA GLN A 534 -5.80 21.37 -9.54
C GLN A 534 -5.14 21.32 -10.91
N GLY A 535 -4.56 20.17 -11.26
CA GLY A 535 -3.91 19.93 -12.53
C GLY A 535 -2.61 19.14 -12.40
N THR A 536 -2.18 18.59 -13.53
CA THR A 536 -1.02 17.67 -13.62
C THR A 536 0.28 18.38 -13.97
N ALA A 537 0.27 19.71 -14.07
CA ALA A 537 1.45 20.52 -14.36
C ALA A 537 1.35 21.90 -13.70
N GLY A 538 2.50 22.43 -13.32
CA GLY A 538 2.62 23.72 -12.63
C GLY A 538 3.96 24.38 -12.85
N SER A 539 4.13 25.53 -12.20
CA SER A 539 5.41 26.24 -12.16
C SER A 539 5.63 26.86 -10.78
N VAL A 540 6.89 27.06 -10.42
CA VAL A 540 7.29 27.72 -9.18
C VAL A 540 8.39 28.72 -9.48
N THR A 541 8.24 29.93 -8.94
CA THR A 541 9.29 30.96 -8.96
C THR A 541 10.08 30.85 -7.68
N ILE A 542 11.40 30.70 -7.78
CA ILE A 542 12.27 30.61 -6.59
C ILE A 542 12.33 31.99 -5.94
N PRO A 543 11.98 32.12 -4.64
CA PRO A 543 11.98 33.41 -3.97
C PRO A 543 13.40 34.00 -3.88
N ALA A 544 13.48 35.33 -3.83
CA ALA A 544 14.73 36.03 -3.57
C ALA A 544 15.27 35.70 -2.18
N ILE A 545 16.60 35.68 -2.02
CA ILE A 545 17.20 35.53 -0.68
C ILE A 545 17.06 36.85 0.07
N VAL A 546 16.39 36.80 1.21
CA VAL A 546 16.30 37.91 2.16
C VAL A 546 17.35 37.72 3.24
N ALA A 547 18.12 38.77 3.52
CA ALA A 547 19.09 38.77 4.59
C ALA A 547 18.43 38.37 5.92
N GLY A 548 19.04 37.43 6.65
CA GLY A 548 18.53 36.91 7.93
C GLY A 548 17.50 35.77 7.84
N GLN A 549 16.96 35.45 6.66
CA GLN A 549 16.09 34.27 6.48
C GLN A 549 16.88 33.02 6.06
N GLY A 550 18.00 33.20 5.38
CA GLY A 550 18.79 32.11 4.79
C GLY A 550 18.22 31.62 3.46
N THR A 551 18.78 30.53 2.94
CA THR A 551 18.32 29.92 1.67
C THR A 551 17.14 28.97 1.90
N PRO A 552 16.07 29.06 1.10
CA PRO A 552 14.89 28.21 1.26
C PRO A 552 15.07 26.79 0.72
N ALA A 553 14.47 25.81 1.40
CA ALA A 553 14.15 24.50 0.85
C ALA A 553 12.71 24.52 0.30
N ILE A 554 12.56 24.49 -1.02
CA ILE A 554 11.27 24.47 -1.71
C ILE A 554 10.83 23.03 -1.92
N ASN A 555 9.62 22.71 -1.49
CA ASN A 555 8.96 21.44 -1.76
C ASN A 555 7.63 21.66 -2.48
N CYS A 556 7.49 21.08 -3.67
CA CYS A 556 6.25 21.04 -4.43
C CYS A 556 5.69 19.62 -4.42
N ILE A 557 4.50 19.43 -3.87
CA ILE A 557 3.89 18.12 -3.73
C ILE A 557 2.69 18.02 -4.66
N PHE A 558 2.67 17.03 -5.54
CA PHE A 558 1.49 16.61 -6.27
C PHE A 558 0.67 15.61 -5.44
N SER A 559 -0.57 15.93 -5.08
CA SER A 559 -1.50 15.04 -4.39
C SER A 559 -2.49 14.44 -5.38
N ASN A 560 -2.53 13.10 -5.49
CA ASN A 560 -3.56 12.38 -6.24
C ASN A 560 -4.53 11.68 -5.31
N ASP A 561 -5.81 11.97 -5.54
CA ASP A 561 -6.95 11.26 -4.97
C ASP A 561 -7.70 10.54 -6.08
N PRO A 562 -8.23 9.33 -5.87
CA PRO A 562 -9.12 8.71 -6.85
C PRO A 562 -10.30 9.61 -7.19
N ALA A 563 -10.61 9.74 -8.47
CA ALA A 563 -11.73 10.54 -8.92
C ALA A 563 -13.06 9.95 -8.42
N ALA A 564 -14.07 10.80 -8.24
CA ALA A 564 -15.39 10.35 -7.81
C ALA A 564 -16.01 9.38 -8.84
N ALA A 565 -16.68 8.35 -8.32
CA ALA A 565 -17.42 7.37 -9.10
C ALA A 565 -18.85 7.21 -8.55
N SER A 566 -19.75 6.78 -9.42
CA SER A 566 -21.11 6.35 -9.06
C SER A 566 -21.46 5.03 -9.74
N LEU A 567 -22.46 4.33 -9.19
CA LEU A 567 -22.93 3.06 -9.70
C LEU A 567 -24.46 3.05 -9.87
N VAL A 568 -24.94 2.64 -11.03
CA VAL A 568 -26.34 2.29 -11.30
C VAL A 568 -26.39 0.79 -11.60
N VAL A 569 -27.23 0.05 -10.88
CA VAL A 569 -27.47 -1.37 -11.15
C VAL A 569 -28.92 -1.55 -11.61
N GLU A 570 -29.09 -1.91 -12.86
CA GLU A 570 -30.38 -2.20 -13.48
C GLU A 570 -30.78 -3.66 -13.28
N LYS A 571 -32.08 -3.92 -13.30
CA LYS A 571 -32.62 -5.28 -13.20
C LYS A 571 -33.42 -5.64 -14.44
N GLN A 572 -33.13 -6.82 -14.98
CA GLN A 572 -33.84 -7.41 -16.11
C GLN A 572 -34.30 -8.83 -15.77
N TRP A 573 -35.41 -9.24 -16.37
CA TRP A 573 -35.95 -10.59 -16.24
C TRP A 573 -36.13 -11.20 -17.62
N ILE A 574 -35.84 -12.50 -17.75
CA ILE A 574 -36.16 -13.31 -18.91
C ILE A 574 -37.03 -14.45 -18.41
N VAL A 575 -38.32 -14.48 -18.75
CA VAL A 575 -39.26 -15.53 -18.32
C VAL A 575 -39.74 -16.30 -19.54
N ASN A 576 -39.43 -17.59 -19.62
CA ASN A 576 -39.67 -18.44 -20.80
C ASN A 576 -39.18 -17.80 -22.11
N GLY A 577 -38.01 -17.14 -22.07
CA GLY A 577 -37.41 -16.44 -23.21
C GLY A 577 -37.99 -15.06 -23.53
N THR A 578 -38.98 -14.57 -22.78
CA THR A 578 -39.52 -13.21 -22.93
C THR A 578 -38.82 -12.26 -21.96
N GLU A 579 -38.29 -11.14 -22.47
CA GLU A 579 -37.66 -10.10 -21.66
C GLU A 579 -38.69 -9.18 -20.99
N TYR A 580 -38.45 -8.85 -19.72
CA TYR A 580 -39.23 -7.88 -18.95
C TYR A 580 -38.29 -6.91 -18.23
N GLN A 581 -38.67 -5.64 -18.21
CA GLN A 581 -38.06 -4.66 -17.31
C GLN A 581 -38.50 -4.94 -15.87
N HIS A 582 -37.66 -4.56 -14.90
CA HIS A 582 -38.03 -4.70 -13.50
C HIS A 582 -39.26 -3.84 -13.15
N GLY A 583 -40.24 -4.47 -12.51
CA GLY A 583 -41.58 -3.94 -12.27
C GLY A 583 -42.64 -4.44 -13.27
N GLU A 584 -42.23 -4.93 -14.45
CA GLU A 584 -43.12 -5.45 -15.50
C GLU A 584 -43.15 -6.98 -15.55
N GLN A 585 -42.27 -7.66 -14.83
CA GLN A 585 -42.22 -9.12 -14.78
C GLN A 585 -43.52 -9.73 -14.20
N PRO A 586 -43.82 -11.01 -14.51
CA PRO A 586 -44.96 -11.71 -13.91
C PRO A 586 -44.97 -11.62 -12.37
N LYS A 587 -46.15 -11.31 -11.80
CA LYS A 587 -46.34 -11.20 -10.36
C LYS A 587 -45.97 -12.49 -9.65
N GLY A 588 -45.20 -12.38 -8.56
CA GLY A 588 -44.66 -13.52 -7.80
C GLY A 588 -43.18 -13.77 -8.04
N LEU A 589 -42.54 -13.04 -8.97
CA LEU A 589 -41.10 -13.00 -9.14
C LEU A 589 -40.56 -11.69 -8.56
N GLU A 590 -39.88 -11.78 -7.43
CA GLU A 590 -39.34 -10.63 -6.71
C GLU A 590 -37.83 -10.77 -6.50
N ALA A 591 -37.13 -9.64 -6.52
CA ALA A 591 -35.69 -9.58 -6.33
C ALA A 591 -35.26 -8.32 -5.59
N GLN A 592 -34.36 -8.47 -4.61
CA GLN A 592 -33.80 -7.38 -3.83
C GLN A 592 -32.30 -7.26 -4.09
N LEU A 593 -31.85 -6.13 -4.66
CA LEU A 593 -30.42 -5.85 -4.86
C LEU A 593 -29.72 -5.75 -3.51
N THR A 594 -28.54 -6.35 -3.44
CA THR A 594 -27.61 -6.19 -2.34
C THR A 594 -26.24 -5.78 -2.86
N LEU A 595 -25.68 -4.71 -2.29
CA LEU A 595 -24.33 -4.23 -2.61
C LEU A 595 -23.44 -4.33 -1.37
N ALA A 596 -22.16 -4.63 -1.57
CA ALA A 596 -21.16 -4.61 -0.50
C ALA A 596 -19.85 -3.95 -0.97
N HIS A 597 -19.21 -3.23 -0.04
CA HIS A 597 -17.84 -2.72 -0.19
C HIS A 597 -17.14 -2.81 1.17
N ASN A 598 -16.19 -3.73 1.34
CA ASN A 598 -15.42 -3.91 2.57
C ASN A 598 -16.29 -4.01 3.85
N GLY A 599 -17.45 -4.66 3.75
CA GLY A 599 -18.44 -4.70 4.84
C GLY A 599 -19.62 -5.62 4.51
N PRO A 600 -20.62 -5.71 5.41
CA PRO A 600 -21.80 -6.53 5.18
C PRO A 600 -22.62 -5.99 4.02
N ALA A 601 -23.23 -6.89 3.25
CA ALA A 601 -24.11 -6.53 2.15
C ALA A 601 -25.35 -5.79 2.66
N ALA A 602 -25.68 -4.66 2.01
CA ALA A 602 -26.84 -3.84 2.33
C ALA A 602 -27.84 -3.88 1.18
N SER A 603 -29.14 -3.80 1.51
CA SER A 603 -30.21 -3.75 0.51
C SER A 603 -30.28 -2.39 -0.16
N HIS A 604 -30.45 -2.38 -1.48
CA HIS A 604 -30.56 -1.16 -2.28
C HIS A 604 -31.69 -1.24 -3.31
N GLU A 605 -32.22 -0.10 -3.73
CA GLU A 605 -33.14 -0.01 -4.86
C GLU A 605 -32.41 -0.20 -6.20
N TRP A 606 -33.05 -0.93 -7.13
CA TRP A 606 -32.64 -1.07 -8.54
C TRP A 606 -32.78 0.26 -9.30
N GLY A 607 -31.95 0.47 -10.33
CA GLY A 607 -32.00 1.62 -11.24
C GLY A 607 -31.69 2.99 -10.61
N LYS A 608 -31.29 3.02 -9.33
CA LYS A 608 -30.94 4.25 -8.62
C LYS A 608 -29.44 4.44 -8.52
N GLU A 609 -28.97 5.60 -8.97
CA GLU A 609 -27.57 5.99 -8.85
C GLU A 609 -27.11 6.05 -7.40
N LYS A 610 -26.02 5.32 -7.12
CA LYS A 610 -25.31 5.32 -5.83
C LYS A 610 -24.07 6.17 -5.99
N VAL A 611 -24.07 7.33 -5.33
CA VAL A 611 -22.95 8.27 -5.28
C VAL A 611 -22.09 8.04 -4.03
N GLY A 612 -20.92 8.69 -3.96
CA GLY A 612 -20.00 8.57 -2.82
C GLY A 612 -18.97 7.44 -2.97
N HIS A 613 -18.89 6.85 -4.16
CA HIS A 613 -17.84 5.91 -4.52
C HIS A 613 -16.65 6.63 -5.15
N ALA A 614 -15.55 5.90 -5.31
CA ALA A 614 -14.34 6.38 -5.95
C ALA A 614 -13.84 5.40 -7.02
N ALA A 615 -13.14 5.90 -8.02
CA ALA A 615 -12.51 5.08 -9.04
C ALA A 615 -11.57 4.05 -8.41
N GLY A 616 -11.58 2.82 -8.92
CA GLY A 616 -10.81 1.70 -8.40
C GLY A 616 -11.48 0.92 -7.25
N GLN A 617 -12.58 1.44 -6.68
CA GLN A 617 -13.34 0.68 -5.70
C GLN A 617 -13.95 -0.59 -6.33
N VAL A 618 -13.82 -1.71 -5.64
CA VAL A 618 -14.49 -2.96 -5.97
C VAL A 618 -15.83 -3.00 -5.23
N ILE A 619 -16.92 -3.17 -5.97
CA ILE A 619 -18.27 -3.34 -5.42
C ILE A 619 -18.75 -4.75 -5.72
N ASP A 620 -19.11 -5.50 -4.68
CA ASP A 620 -19.77 -6.79 -4.79
C ASP A 620 -21.26 -6.57 -5.02
N ILE A 621 -21.79 -7.24 -6.04
CA ILE A 621 -23.17 -7.16 -6.50
C ILE A 621 -23.79 -8.55 -6.38
N ALA A 622 -24.87 -8.62 -5.62
CA ALA A 622 -25.65 -9.84 -5.43
C ALA A 622 -27.15 -9.48 -5.34
N GLU A 623 -27.99 -10.50 -5.23
CA GLU A 623 -29.41 -10.28 -4.94
C GLU A 623 -29.98 -11.38 -4.07
N THR A 624 -31.12 -11.08 -3.45
CA THR A 624 -32.02 -12.10 -2.89
C THR A 624 -33.24 -12.21 -3.79
N MET A 625 -33.44 -13.38 -4.40
CA MET A 625 -34.59 -13.67 -5.26
C MET A 625 -35.61 -14.53 -4.52
N THR A 626 -36.90 -14.26 -4.74
CA THR A 626 -38.00 -15.10 -4.26
C THR A 626 -38.99 -15.41 -5.38
N ILE A 627 -39.40 -16.68 -5.46
CA ILE A 627 -40.50 -17.16 -6.32
C ILE A 627 -41.68 -17.46 -5.40
N ALA A 628 -42.85 -16.89 -5.69
CA ALA A 628 -44.06 -17.11 -4.91
C ALA A 628 -44.44 -18.59 -4.91
N SER A 629 -44.93 -19.10 -3.77
CA SER A 629 -45.40 -20.49 -3.63
C SER A 629 -46.56 -20.86 -4.56
N SER A 630 -47.26 -19.86 -5.12
CA SER A 630 -48.27 -20.03 -6.15
C SER A 630 -47.71 -20.34 -7.56
N MET A 631 -46.38 -20.30 -7.74
CA MET A 631 -45.68 -20.58 -8.99
C MET A 631 -44.71 -21.78 -8.86
N PRO A 632 -45.18 -22.94 -8.36
CA PRO A 632 -44.30 -24.09 -8.10
C PRO A 632 -43.70 -24.74 -9.36
N GLY A 633 -44.16 -24.35 -10.55
CA GLY A 633 -43.59 -24.76 -11.83
C GLY A 633 -42.49 -23.85 -12.35
N CYS A 634 -42.16 -22.75 -11.64
CA CYS A 634 -41.09 -21.83 -11.99
C CYS A 634 -39.77 -22.15 -11.26
N THR A 635 -38.65 -22.13 -11.99
CA THR A 635 -37.30 -22.35 -11.48
C THR A 635 -36.33 -21.31 -12.04
N VAL A 636 -35.32 -20.94 -11.25
CA VAL A 636 -34.21 -20.09 -11.72
C VAL A 636 -33.29 -20.93 -12.61
N ASP A 637 -33.11 -20.49 -13.84
CA ASP A 637 -32.19 -21.10 -14.82
C ASP A 637 -30.80 -20.48 -14.71
N SER A 638 -30.71 -19.15 -14.71
CA SER A 638 -29.46 -18.42 -14.51
C SER A 638 -29.67 -17.05 -13.86
N GLN A 639 -28.62 -16.56 -13.21
CA GLN A 639 -28.52 -15.18 -12.72
C GLN A 639 -27.17 -14.63 -13.17
N THR A 640 -27.19 -13.54 -13.93
CA THR A 640 -25.97 -12.97 -14.51
C THR A 640 -25.84 -11.49 -14.23
N LEU A 641 -24.59 -11.02 -14.24
CA LEU A 641 -24.19 -9.62 -14.08
C LEU A 641 -23.47 -9.20 -15.36
N MET A 642 -23.90 -8.09 -15.96
CA MET A 642 -23.29 -7.52 -17.16
C MET A 642 -22.97 -6.04 -16.92
N PRO A 643 -21.72 -5.68 -16.62
CA PRO A 643 -21.27 -4.29 -16.63
C PRO A 643 -21.40 -3.71 -18.05
N ALA A 644 -21.77 -2.44 -18.17
CA ALA A 644 -21.88 -1.77 -19.47
C ALA A 644 -20.53 -1.75 -20.20
N GLY A 645 -20.48 -2.37 -21.39
CA GLY A 645 -19.23 -2.55 -22.16
C GLY A 645 -18.29 -3.62 -21.61
N GLY A 646 -18.72 -4.39 -20.60
CA GLY A 646 -17.99 -5.50 -19.99
C GLY A 646 -18.39 -6.86 -20.55
N VAL A 647 -17.94 -7.91 -19.87
CA VAL A 647 -18.27 -9.31 -20.18
C VAL A 647 -19.29 -9.80 -19.15
N GLU A 648 -20.26 -10.57 -19.60
CA GLU A 648 -21.25 -11.21 -18.74
C GLU A 648 -20.58 -12.23 -17.80
N SER A 649 -20.99 -12.21 -16.52
CA SER A 649 -20.53 -13.14 -15.49
C SER A 649 -21.70 -13.70 -14.67
N SER A 650 -21.47 -14.76 -13.91
CA SER A 650 -22.46 -15.28 -12.94
C SER A 650 -22.68 -14.30 -11.78
N LEU A 651 -23.88 -14.30 -11.20
CA LEU A 651 -24.21 -13.63 -9.95
C LEU A 651 -24.11 -14.62 -8.76
N PRO A 652 -23.56 -14.25 -7.58
CA PRO A 652 -22.95 -12.96 -7.23
C PRO A 652 -21.65 -12.69 -8.00
N GLY A 653 -21.38 -11.42 -8.27
CA GLY A 653 -20.20 -10.95 -8.98
C GLY A 653 -19.71 -9.61 -8.46
N SER A 654 -18.57 -9.14 -8.95
CA SER A 654 -17.96 -7.88 -8.50
C SER A 654 -17.55 -7.02 -9.68
N MET A 655 -17.54 -5.71 -9.50
CA MET A 655 -17.06 -4.77 -10.52
C MET A 655 -16.10 -3.74 -9.94
N VAL A 656 -15.09 -3.35 -10.73
CA VAL A 656 -14.19 -2.25 -10.41
C VAL A 656 -14.74 -0.97 -11.03
N LEU A 657 -15.01 0.04 -10.21
CA LEU A 657 -15.58 1.30 -10.69
C LEU A 657 -14.55 2.14 -11.44
N LYS A 658 -14.96 2.73 -12.55
CA LYS A 658 -14.22 3.78 -13.27
C LYS A 658 -14.70 5.16 -12.82
N ALA A 659 -13.89 6.19 -13.11
CA ALA A 659 -14.26 7.56 -12.81
C ALA A 659 -15.55 7.96 -13.53
N GLY A 660 -16.45 8.66 -12.83
CA GLY A 660 -17.79 8.99 -13.32
C GLY A 660 -18.82 7.87 -13.09
N GLN A 661 -19.84 7.83 -13.94
CA GLN A 661 -20.97 6.91 -13.79
C GLN A 661 -20.67 5.53 -14.37
N ASN A 662 -20.91 4.50 -13.57
CA ASN A 662 -20.82 3.10 -13.96
C ASN A 662 -22.22 2.50 -14.00
N ILE A 663 -22.49 1.65 -14.99
CA ILE A 663 -23.79 0.98 -15.15
C ILE A 663 -23.54 -0.52 -15.23
N ALA A 664 -24.36 -1.32 -14.55
CA ALA A 664 -24.38 -2.77 -14.66
C ALA A 664 -25.83 -3.28 -14.70
N THR A 665 -26.07 -4.36 -15.41
CA THR A 665 -27.40 -5.01 -15.47
C THR A 665 -27.31 -6.38 -14.82
N VAL A 666 -28.25 -6.67 -13.91
CA VAL A 666 -28.45 -8.02 -13.35
C VAL A 666 -29.65 -8.65 -14.05
N THR A 667 -29.45 -9.82 -14.65
CA THR A 667 -30.50 -10.54 -15.39
C THR A 667 -30.86 -11.85 -14.70
N ASN A 668 -32.15 -12.06 -14.42
CA ASN A 668 -32.68 -13.35 -13.96
C ASN A 668 -33.38 -14.06 -15.11
N THR A 669 -32.90 -15.26 -15.44
CA THR A 669 -33.55 -16.15 -16.41
C THR A 669 -34.37 -17.19 -15.67
N ILE A 670 -35.69 -17.18 -15.86
CA ILE A 670 -36.67 -18.03 -15.18
C ILE A 670 -37.37 -18.90 -16.21
N GLN A 671 -37.45 -20.19 -15.93
CA GLN A 671 -38.24 -21.15 -16.71
C GLN A 671 -39.45 -21.58 -15.88
N CYS A 672 -40.64 -21.45 -16.46
CA CYS A 672 -41.93 -21.73 -15.84
C CYS A 672 -42.73 -22.72 -16.68
N SER A 673 -43.12 -23.83 -16.07
CA SER A 673 -44.12 -24.76 -16.62
C SER A 673 -45.45 -24.64 -15.87
N THR A 674 -46.57 -24.79 -16.60
CA THR A 674 -47.92 -24.72 -16.02
C THR A 674 -48.60 -26.07 -16.25
N GLU A 675 -49.08 -26.72 -15.19
CA GLU A 675 -49.65 -28.09 -15.24
C GLU A 675 -51.13 -28.06 -14.86
N LEU A 676 -51.98 -28.73 -15.64
CA LEU A 676 -53.38 -28.98 -15.32
C LEU A 676 -53.61 -30.47 -15.09
N THR A 677 -54.28 -30.79 -13.97
CA THR A 677 -54.79 -32.12 -13.64
C THR A 677 -56.30 -32.11 -13.70
N LEU A 678 -56.90 -33.02 -14.48
CA LEU A 678 -58.35 -33.23 -14.47
C LEU A 678 -58.71 -34.41 -13.58
N ALA A 679 -59.65 -34.21 -12.68
CA ALA A 679 -60.13 -35.20 -11.73
C ALA A 679 -61.64 -35.39 -11.83
N LYS A 680 -62.09 -36.58 -11.45
CA LYS A 680 -63.50 -36.96 -11.40
C LYS A 680 -63.85 -37.45 -10.02
N ASN A 681 -64.93 -36.91 -9.49
CA ASN A 681 -65.62 -37.39 -8.30
C ASN A 681 -66.97 -37.98 -8.70
N VAL A 682 -67.32 -39.15 -8.18
CA VAL A 682 -68.58 -39.86 -8.44
C VAL A 682 -69.21 -40.19 -7.11
N HIS A 683 -70.47 -39.83 -6.91
CA HIS A 683 -71.13 -39.89 -5.61
C HIS A 683 -72.49 -40.59 -5.68
N GLY A 684 -72.85 -41.33 -4.63
CA GLY A 684 -74.15 -41.97 -4.44
C GLY A 684 -74.33 -43.38 -5.03
N GLY A 685 -73.33 -43.94 -5.73
CA GLY A 685 -73.43 -45.28 -6.32
C GLY A 685 -72.09 -45.92 -6.71
N ALA A 686 -72.13 -47.01 -7.49
CA ALA A 686 -70.99 -47.90 -7.75
C ALA A 686 -70.23 -47.62 -9.07
N ALA A 687 -70.57 -46.57 -9.80
CA ALA A 687 -69.87 -46.23 -11.04
C ALA A 687 -68.44 -45.79 -10.75
N SER A 688 -67.50 -46.15 -11.63
CA SER A 688 -66.10 -45.79 -11.45
C SER A 688 -65.84 -44.40 -12.00
N ALA A 689 -65.03 -43.59 -11.30
CA ALA A 689 -64.57 -42.30 -11.81
C ALA A 689 -63.84 -42.40 -13.18
N SER A 690 -63.31 -43.57 -13.52
CA SER A 690 -62.70 -43.85 -14.83
C SER A 690 -63.71 -44.04 -15.97
N ASP A 691 -65.01 -44.17 -15.68
CA ASP A 691 -66.05 -44.35 -16.71
C ASP A 691 -66.30 -43.07 -17.51
N TRP A 692 -65.83 -41.92 -17.00
CA TRP A 692 -65.90 -40.61 -17.64
C TRP A 692 -64.58 -40.26 -18.32
N MET A 693 -64.69 -39.74 -19.54
CA MET A 693 -63.59 -39.08 -20.24
C MET A 693 -63.63 -37.59 -19.92
N LEU A 694 -62.61 -37.09 -19.22
CA LEU A 694 -62.42 -35.69 -18.87
C LEU A 694 -61.62 -35.02 -19.97
N THR A 695 -62.03 -33.84 -20.40
CA THR A 695 -61.43 -33.11 -21.51
C THR A 695 -61.25 -31.65 -21.13
N ALA A 696 -60.11 -31.08 -21.52
CA ALA A 696 -59.89 -29.65 -21.54
C ALA A 696 -59.55 -29.21 -22.96
N ILE A 697 -60.22 -28.16 -23.42
CA ILE A 697 -60.15 -27.65 -24.79
C ILE A 697 -59.63 -26.22 -24.73
N ALA A 698 -58.46 -25.97 -25.28
CA ALA A 698 -57.88 -24.63 -25.31
C ALA A 698 -58.53 -23.75 -26.40
N ASP A 699 -58.59 -22.45 -26.14
CA ASP A 699 -58.99 -21.44 -27.13
C ASP A 699 -57.95 -21.29 -28.26
N SER A 700 -56.69 -21.59 -27.96
CA SER A 700 -55.58 -21.49 -28.90
C SER A 700 -54.38 -22.31 -28.43
N GLY A 701 -53.54 -22.78 -29.36
CA GLY A 701 -52.26 -23.41 -29.02
C GLY A 701 -52.39 -24.87 -28.59
N ASP A 702 -52.72 -25.11 -27.31
CA ASP A 702 -52.57 -26.42 -26.62
C ASP A 702 -53.46 -27.55 -27.15
N GLY A 703 -54.43 -27.24 -28.01
CA GLY A 703 -55.34 -28.22 -28.60
C GLY A 703 -56.34 -28.79 -27.59
N ILE A 704 -56.65 -30.08 -27.75
CA ILE A 704 -57.57 -30.82 -26.89
C ILE A 704 -56.75 -31.88 -26.16
N PHE A 705 -56.83 -31.92 -24.84
CA PHE A 705 -56.31 -33.04 -24.07
C PHE A 705 -57.43 -33.70 -23.29
N SER A 706 -57.41 -35.04 -23.27
CA SER A 706 -58.45 -35.86 -22.64
C SER A 706 -57.86 -37.07 -21.95
N GLY A 707 -58.52 -37.54 -20.90
CA GLY A 707 -58.15 -38.77 -20.21
C GLY A 707 -59.15 -39.13 -19.11
N THR A 708 -58.88 -40.22 -18.41
CA THR A 708 -59.61 -40.58 -17.19
C THR A 708 -59.15 -39.74 -16.01
N THR A 709 -59.82 -39.89 -14.86
CA THR A 709 -59.48 -39.16 -13.62
C THR A 709 -57.99 -39.22 -13.28
N GLY A 710 -57.40 -38.07 -12.95
CA GLY A 710 -55.98 -37.91 -12.64
C GLY A 710 -55.07 -37.61 -13.84
N VAL A 711 -55.63 -37.46 -15.07
CA VAL A 711 -54.85 -37.08 -16.25
C VAL A 711 -54.19 -35.71 -16.06
N LYS A 712 -52.91 -35.62 -16.41
CA LYS A 712 -52.08 -34.41 -16.30
C LYS A 712 -51.60 -33.94 -17.67
N HIS A 713 -51.52 -32.63 -17.86
CA HIS A 713 -50.96 -32.04 -19.06
C HIS A 713 -50.31 -30.69 -18.78
N ASN A 714 -49.22 -30.38 -19.49
CA ASN A 714 -48.66 -29.04 -19.48
C ASN A 714 -49.49 -28.16 -20.41
N VAL A 715 -49.94 -27.02 -19.90
CA VAL A 715 -50.79 -26.07 -20.63
C VAL A 715 -50.09 -24.73 -20.75
N THR A 716 -50.43 -23.96 -21.78
CA THR A 716 -49.96 -22.60 -21.97
C THR A 716 -50.68 -21.68 -20.98
N ALA A 717 -49.89 -20.98 -20.16
CA ALA A 717 -50.40 -20.01 -19.21
C ALA A 717 -51.20 -18.88 -19.90
N GLY A 718 -52.26 -18.42 -19.26
CA GLY A 718 -53.11 -17.32 -19.77
C GLY A 718 -54.07 -17.71 -20.89
N VAL A 719 -53.98 -18.93 -21.43
CA VAL A 719 -54.93 -19.45 -22.42
C VAL A 719 -56.17 -19.98 -21.73
N LYS A 720 -57.35 -19.53 -22.16
CA LYS A 720 -58.62 -20.04 -21.61
C LYS A 720 -58.85 -21.49 -22.07
N LEU A 721 -59.19 -22.34 -21.11
CA LEU A 721 -59.51 -23.74 -21.26
C LEU A 721 -60.99 -23.96 -20.96
N HIS A 722 -61.68 -24.70 -21.84
CA HIS A 722 -63.04 -25.18 -21.65
C HIS A 722 -63.02 -26.60 -21.10
N LEU A 723 -63.67 -26.82 -19.97
CA LEU A 723 -63.66 -28.09 -19.25
C LEU A 723 -64.94 -28.87 -19.52
N ALA A 724 -64.79 -30.11 -19.97
CA ALA A 724 -65.89 -30.97 -20.35
C ALA A 724 -65.66 -32.41 -19.88
N GLU A 725 -66.76 -33.12 -19.68
CA GLU A 725 -66.77 -34.56 -19.49
C GLU A 725 -67.74 -35.21 -20.48
N SER A 726 -67.45 -36.46 -20.82
CA SER A 726 -68.30 -37.28 -21.67
C SER A 726 -68.22 -38.74 -21.25
N GLY A 727 -69.18 -39.56 -21.71
CA GLY A 727 -69.30 -40.95 -21.28
C GLY A 727 -69.90 -41.07 -19.87
N GLY A 728 -69.57 -42.16 -19.19
CA GLY A 728 -70.16 -42.52 -17.90
C GLY A 728 -71.58 -43.08 -17.99
N SER A 729 -72.10 -43.49 -16.83
CA SER A 729 -73.45 -44.05 -16.73
C SER A 729 -74.52 -42.96 -16.88
N PRO A 730 -75.60 -43.19 -17.67
CA PRO A 730 -76.71 -42.25 -17.82
C PRO A 730 -77.52 -42.08 -16.52
N LEU A 731 -77.26 -42.87 -15.48
CA LEU A 731 -77.87 -42.70 -14.15
C LEU A 731 -77.29 -41.51 -13.36
N TYR A 732 -76.21 -40.88 -13.85
CA TYR A 732 -75.52 -39.83 -13.13
C TYR A 732 -75.60 -38.48 -13.84
N VAL A 733 -75.83 -37.42 -13.07
CA VAL A 733 -75.85 -36.03 -13.55
C VAL A 733 -74.62 -35.30 -13.00
N GLN A 734 -73.93 -34.53 -13.85
CA GLN A 734 -72.85 -33.64 -13.41
C GLN A 734 -73.44 -32.44 -12.66
N ASP A 735 -72.82 -32.07 -11.54
CA ASP A 735 -73.13 -30.82 -10.84
C ASP A 735 -72.92 -29.64 -11.81
N ASP A 736 -73.99 -28.88 -12.09
CA ASP A 736 -73.98 -27.75 -13.02
C ASP A 736 -74.60 -26.51 -12.37
N SER A 737 -73.74 -25.69 -11.77
CA SER A 737 -74.06 -24.39 -11.16
C SER A 737 -73.79 -23.21 -12.09
N ARG A 738 -73.56 -23.46 -13.39
CA ARG A 738 -73.33 -22.39 -14.37
C ARG A 738 -74.59 -21.54 -14.54
N SER A 739 -74.43 -20.23 -14.62
CA SER A 739 -75.56 -19.35 -14.98
C SER A 739 -76.02 -19.60 -16.42
N PRO A 740 -77.25 -19.19 -16.80
CA PRO A 740 -77.68 -19.27 -18.19
C PRO A 740 -76.74 -18.54 -19.17
N GLU A 741 -76.13 -17.44 -18.73
CA GLU A 741 -75.16 -16.68 -19.52
C GLU A 741 -73.86 -17.48 -19.71
N ASP A 742 -73.35 -18.10 -18.65
CA ASP A 742 -72.15 -18.94 -18.72
C ASP A 742 -72.32 -20.10 -19.70
N ARG A 743 -73.51 -20.72 -19.74
CA ARG A 743 -73.81 -21.81 -20.68
C ARG A 743 -73.80 -21.36 -22.14
N LEU A 744 -74.12 -20.09 -22.42
CA LEU A 744 -74.10 -19.52 -23.76
C LEU A 744 -72.69 -19.17 -24.23
N VAL A 745 -71.80 -18.78 -23.31
CA VAL A 745 -70.41 -18.41 -23.66
C VAL A 745 -69.42 -19.59 -23.53
N SER A 746 -69.78 -20.63 -22.78
CA SER A 746 -68.98 -21.85 -22.57
C SER A 746 -69.58 -23.07 -23.28
N THR A 747 -69.98 -22.92 -24.54
CA THR A 747 -70.67 -23.98 -25.31
C THR A 747 -69.89 -25.29 -25.44
N ARG A 748 -68.56 -25.25 -25.29
CA ARG A 748 -67.66 -26.42 -25.29
C ARG A 748 -67.47 -27.06 -23.91
N SER A 749 -68.03 -26.48 -22.85
CA SER A 749 -67.88 -26.95 -21.47
C SER A 749 -69.10 -27.74 -21.00
N THR A 750 -68.89 -28.69 -20.09
CA THR A 750 -69.98 -29.40 -19.40
C THR A 750 -69.90 -29.19 -17.89
N GLY A 751 -71.06 -28.91 -17.30
CA GLY A 751 -71.24 -28.71 -15.87
C GLY A 751 -70.30 -27.68 -15.24
N SER A 752 -70.25 -27.73 -13.92
CA SER A 752 -69.33 -26.96 -13.10
C SER A 752 -68.16 -27.83 -12.66
N TRP A 753 -67.01 -27.19 -12.48
CA TRP A 753 -65.77 -27.81 -12.02
C TRP A 753 -65.24 -27.10 -10.78
N SER A 754 -64.67 -27.86 -9.84
CA SER A 754 -63.93 -27.30 -8.72
C SER A 754 -62.45 -27.29 -9.06
N CYS A 755 -61.93 -26.12 -9.39
CA CYS A 755 -60.50 -25.93 -9.70
C CYS A 755 -59.76 -25.36 -8.49
N VAL A 756 -58.58 -25.89 -8.22
CA VAL A 756 -57.74 -25.52 -7.07
C VAL A 756 -56.28 -25.49 -7.49
N ALA A 757 -55.59 -24.38 -7.24
CA ALA A 757 -54.15 -24.30 -7.41
C ALA A 757 -53.43 -25.03 -6.27
N MET A 758 -52.36 -25.73 -6.58
CA MET A 758 -51.55 -26.51 -5.64
C MET A 758 -50.14 -25.91 -5.53
N ASP A 759 -49.52 -26.02 -4.36
CA ASP A 759 -48.11 -25.71 -4.14
C ASP A 759 -47.20 -26.86 -4.62
N GLY A 760 -45.90 -26.77 -4.34
CA GLY A 760 -44.92 -27.79 -4.72
C GLY A 760 -45.14 -29.13 -4.01
N GLU A 761 -45.72 -29.09 -2.82
CA GLU A 761 -46.03 -30.22 -1.94
C GLU A 761 -47.41 -30.83 -2.21
N GLY A 762 -48.21 -30.21 -3.07
CA GLY A 762 -49.55 -30.66 -3.45
C GLY A 762 -50.68 -30.14 -2.54
N ASN A 763 -50.42 -29.15 -1.70
CA ASN A 763 -51.45 -28.51 -0.87
C ASN A 763 -52.16 -27.38 -1.63
N PRO A 764 -53.46 -27.15 -1.37
CA PRO A 764 -54.20 -26.03 -1.93
C PRO A 764 -53.62 -24.65 -1.58
N VAL A 765 -53.40 -23.81 -2.59
CA VAL A 765 -52.99 -22.40 -2.41
C VAL A 765 -54.20 -21.48 -2.50
N THR A 766 -54.43 -20.67 -1.46
CA THR A 766 -55.52 -19.69 -1.42
C THR A 766 -55.12 -18.38 -2.09
N GLY A 767 -56.05 -17.73 -2.80
CA GLY A 767 -55.84 -16.38 -3.37
C GLY A 767 -55.24 -16.34 -4.77
N VAL A 768 -55.03 -17.49 -5.43
CA VAL A 768 -54.61 -17.54 -6.83
C VAL A 768 -55.82 -17.25 -7.73
N VAL A 769 -55.86 -16.02 -8.27
CA VAL A 769 -56.88 -15.55 -9.21
C VAL A 769 -56.84 -16.40 -10.48
N GLY A 770 -58.00 -16.89 -10.93
CA GLY A 770 -58.14 -17.78 -12.09
C GLY A 770 -58.31 -19.26 -11.74
N ALA A 771 -57.78 -19.72 -10.59
CA ALA A 771 -57.92 -21.12 -10.20
C ALA A 771 -59.27 -21.45 -9.57
N ARG A 772 -60.04 -20.48 -9.03
CA ARG A 772 -61.27 -20.75 -8.25
C ARG A 772 -62.59 -20.75 -9.02
N GLU A 773 -62.59 -20.62 -10.35
CA GLU A 773 -63.82 -20.33 -11.11
C GLU A 773 -64.18 -21.37 -12.17
N GLY A 774 -63.69 -22.61 -12.03
CA GLY A 774 -64.19 -23.74 -12.82
C GLY A 774 -65.71 -23.93 -12.74
N ILE A 775 -66.38 -23.24 -11.81
CA ILE A 775 -67.83 -23.19 -11.67
C ILE A 775 -68.53 -22.78 -12.98
N ASN A 776 -67.90 -21.92 -13.79
CA ASN A 776 -68.43 -21.50 -15.10
C ASN A 776 -68.07 -22.48 -16.24
N GLY A 777 -67.39 -23.59 -15.92
CA GLY A 777 -66.93 -24.59 -16.88
C GLY A 777 -65.65 -24.19 -17.62
N THR A 778 -64.97 -23.11 -17.23
CA THR A 778 -63.73 -22.65 -17.88
C THR A 778 -62.64 -22.33 -16.87
N LEU A 779 -61.37 -22.40 -17.30
CA LEU A 779 -60.18 -22.08 -16.51
C LEU A 779 -59.21 -21.22 -17.32
N ILE A 780 -58.59 -20.21 -16.70
CA ILE A 780 -57.41 -19.52 -17.27
C ILE A 780 -56.24 -19.80 -16.32
N PRO A 781 -55.31 -20.70 -16.67
CA PRO A 781 -54.25 -21.12 -15.77
C PRO A 781 -53.17 -20.03 -15.66
N PRO A 782 -52.84 -19.53 -14.45
CA PRO A 782 -51.74 -18.58 -14.28
C PRO A 782 -50.37 -19.21 -14.57
N LEU A 783 -49.39 -18.39 -14.94
CA LEU A 783 -48.03 -18.83 -15.24
C LEU A 783 -47.40 -19.56 -14.04
N GLY A 784 -46.78 -20.70 -14.29
CA GLY A 784 -46.04 -21.45 -13.28
C GLY A 784 -46.94 -22.22 -12.29
N SER A 785 -48.26 -22.20 -12.49
CA SER A 785 -49.20 -22.83 -11.56
C SER A 785 -49.37 -24.33 -11.83
N LYS A 786 -49.70 -25.07 -10.78
CA LYS A 786 -50.22 -26.44 -10.87
C LYS A 786 -51.67 -26.42 -10.41
N ILE A 787 -52.61 -26.86 -11.25
CA ILE A 787 -54.05 -26.74 -10.97
C ILE A 787 -54.71 -28.12 -11.07
N THR A 788 -55.57 -28.45 -10.12
CA THR A 788 -56.45 -29.62 -10.19
C THR A 788 -57.90 -29.18 -10.34
N CYS A 789 -58.55 -29.58 -11.42
CA CYS A 789 -59.97 -29.33 -11.69
C CYS A 789 -60.77 -30.62 -11.55
N THR A 790 -61.79 -30.62 -10.69
CA THR A 790 -62.62 -31.79 -10.38
C THR A 790 -64.06 -31.60 -10.85
N ALA A 791 -64.55 -32.49 -11.71
CA ALA A 791 -65.97 -32.62 -12.02
C ALA A 791 -66.64 -33.58 -11.03
N THR A 792 -67.85 -33.29 -10.56
CA THR A 792 -68.61 -34.17 -9.66
C THR A 792 -69.89 -34.63 -10.31
N ASN A 793 -70.12 -35.95 -10.33
CA ASN A 793 -71.39 -36.53 -10.77
C ASN A 793 -72.08 -37.28 -9.66
N ARG A 794 -73.40 -37.10 -9.59
CA ARG A 794 -74.27 -37.68 -8.56
C ARG A 794 -75.36 -38.53 -9.19
N THR A 795 -75.74 -39.60 -8.51
CA THR A 795 -76.92 -40.42 -8.81
C THR A 795 -77.98 -40.24 -7.70
N ALA A 796 -79.12 -40.89 -7.84
CA ALA A 796 -80.16 -40.94 -6.81
C ALA A 796 -80.66 -42.37 -6.62
N GLN A 797 -81.33 -42.64 -5.51
CA GLN A 797 -81.91 -43.93 -5.17
C GLN A 797 -83.44 -43.85 -5.06
N LEU A 798 -84.10 -44.88 -5.59
CA LEU A 798 -85.55 -45.02 -5.54
C LEU A 798 -85.88 -46.42 -5.01
N SER A 799 -86.52 -46.48 -3.84
CA SER A 799 -87.05 -47.72 -3.29
C SER A 799 -88.54 -47.83 -3.57
N ILE A 800 -89.00 -48.97 -4.09
CA ILE A 800 -90.40 -49.20 -4.43
C ILE A 800 -90.92 -50.39 -3.62
N LEU A 801 -91.97 -50.16 -2.84
CA LEU A 801 -92.56 -51.10 -1.91
C LEU A 801 -93.96 -51.52 -2.35
N LYS A 802 -94.42 -52.63 -1.78
CA LYS A 802 -95.77 -53.13 -1.93
C LYS A 802 -96.44 -53.26 -0.56
N PHE A 803 -97.61 -52.65 -0.43
CA PHE A 803 -98.47 -52.79 0.73
C PHE A 803 -99.81 -53.42 0.32
N VAL A 804 -100.18 -54.48 1.02
CA VAL A 804 -101.35 -55.32 0.69
C VAL A 804 -102.27 -55.36 1.91
N GLU A 805 -103.51 -54.92 1.72
CA GLU A 805 -104.55 -54.89 2.74
C GLU A 805 -105.55 -56.04 2.51
N ASN A 806 -105.46 -57.08 3.35
CA ASN A 806 -106.37 -58.23 3.33
C ASN A 806 -107.54 -58.03 4.32
N THR A 807 -108.26 -56.91 4.22
CA THR A 807 -109.23 -56.46 5.23
C THR A 807 -110.67 -56.85 4.92
N ASN A 808 -111.00 -57.22 3.67
CA ASN A 808 -112.35 -57.64 3.27
C ASN A 808 -112.58 -59.16 3.41
N GLY A 809 -111.65 -59.88 4.04
CA GLY A 809 -111.80 -61.27 4.49
C GLY A 809 -111.70 -62.32 3.39
N THR A 810 -111.25 -61.97 2.17
CA THR A 810 -111.14 -62.91 1.05
C THR A 810 -109.75 -62.99 0.40
N GLY A 811 -108.82 -62.09 0.75
CA GLY A 811 -107.47 -62.03 0.19
C GLY A 811 -106.40 -62.87 0.91
N THR A 812 -105.50 -63.50 0.16
CA THR A 812 -104.27 -64.20 0.64
C THR A 812 -102.96 -63.64 0.07
N GLY A 813 -102.98 -62.45 -0.53
CA GLY A 813 -101.85 -61.90 -1.27
C GLY A 813 -100.79 -61.35 -0.33
N VAL A 814 -99.53 -61.50 -0.73
CA VAL A 814 -98.35 -60.99 -0.03
C VAL A 814 -97.56 -60.05 -0.94
N PRO A 815 -96.82 -59.05 -0.41
CA PRO A 815 -96.10 -58.06 -1.22
C PRO A 815 -95.31 -58.61 -2.42
N GLU A 816 -94.70 -59.79 -2.26
CA GLU A 816 -93.89 -60.49 -3.26
C GLU A 816 -94.68 -60.99 -4.48
N ASP A 817 -96.02 -61.08 -4.39
CA ASP A 817 -96.90 -61.47 -5.51
C ASP A 817 -96.96 -60.41 -6.64
N TRP A 818 -96.34 -59.24 -6.42
CA TRP A 818 -96.28 -58.11 -7.33
C TRP A 818 -94.86 -57.80 -7.80
N ASN A 819 -94.71 -57.53 -9.09
CA ASN A 819 -93.54 -56.86 -9.64
C ASN A 819 -93.83 -55.37 -9.78
N LEU A 820 -92.91 -54.55 -9.30
CA LEU A 820 -92.99 -53.10 -9.28
C LEU A 820 -91.97 -52.53 -10.27
N THR A 821 -92.44 -51.68 -11.16
CA THR A 821 -91.65 -51.21 -12.29
C THR A 821 -91.54 -49.69 -12.29
N ALA A 822 -90.32 -49.18 -12.38
CA ALA A 822 -90.01 -47.80 -12.72
C ALA A 822 -89.58 -47.70 -14.18
N THR A 823 -90.42 -47.09 -15.00
CA THR A 823 -90.15 -46.85 -16.42
C THR A 823 -89.68 -45.40 -16.60
N PRO A 824 -88.43 -45.15 -17.02
CA PRO A 824 -87.98 -43.78 -17.30
C PRO A 824 -88.81 -43.18 -18.43
N HIS A 825 -89.23 -41.92 -18.29
CA HIS A 825 -89.82 -41.17 -19.40
C HIS A 825 -88.77 -40.91 -20.49
N ASP A 826 -89.22 -40.69 -21.73
CA ASP A 826 -88.34 -40.37 -22.86
C ASP A 826 -87.53 -39.08 -22.61
N GLY A 827 -86.35 -38.98 -23.21
CA GLY A 827 -85.52 -37.77 -23.17
C GLY A 827 -84.06 -37.97 -22.76
N VAL A 828 -83.70 -39.14 -22.21
CA VAL A 828 -82.30 -39.49 -21.89
C VAL A 828 -81.97 -40.89 -22.43
N PRO A 829 -81.16 -41.00 -23.50
CA PRO A 829 -80.74 -42.28 -24.05
C PRO A 829 -79.97 -43.13 -23.03
N GLY A 830 -80.22 -44.45 -23.04
CA GLY A 830 -79.50 -45.42 -22.19
C GLY A 830 -80.09 -45.63 -20.80
N LEU A 831 -81.16 -44.93 -20.41
CA LEU A 831 -81.95 -45.30 -19.25
C LEU A 831 -82.81 -46.53 -19.57
N SER A 832 -82.75 -47.55 -18.71
CA SER A 832 -83.54 -48.78 -18.85
C SER A 832 -84.64 -48.85 -17.81
N VAL A 833 -85.69 -49.61 -18.13
CA VAL A 833 -86.75 -49.96 -17.17
C VAL A 833 -86.15 -50.75 -16.01
N GLY A 834 -86.45 -50.35 -14.77
CA GLY A 834 -86.11 -51.08 -13.56
C GLY A 834 -87.33 -51.79 -13.01
N THR A 835 -87.28 -53.12 -12.89
CA THR A 835 -88.35 -53.91 -12.25
C THR A 835 -87.79 -54.61 -11.03
N VAL A 836 -88.48 -54.46 -9.91
CA VAL A 836 -88.14 -55.09 -8.63
C VAL A 836 -89.31 -55.93 -8.13
N GLU A 837 -89.00 -56.97 -7.36
CA GLU A 837 -90.00 -57.73 -6.62
C GLU A 837 -90.60 -56.87 -5.51
N GLY A 838 -91.90 -56.97 -5.29
CA GLY A 838 -92.59 -56.24 -4.24
C GLY A 838 -92.15 -56.70 -2.84
N SER A 839 -92.07 -55.76 -1.91
CA SER A 839 -91.74 -56.03 -0.51
C SER A 839 -92.36 -54.97 0.39
N SER A 840 -92.66 -55.34 1.64
CA SER A 840 -93.12 -54.41 2.68
C SER A 840 -91.98 -53.60 3.33
N ALA A 841 -90.73 -54.00 3.13
CA ALA A 841 -89.55 -53.35 3.71
C ALA A 841 -88.61 -52.80 2.64
N VAL A 842 -87.84 -51.76 2.97
CA VAL A 842 -86.76 -51.28 2.11
C VAL A 842 -85.58 -52.25 2.19
N THR A 843 -85.16 -52.74 1.04
CA THR A 843 -84.02 -53.65 0.87
C THR A 843 -83.17 -53.19 -0.31
N GLU A 844 -81.96 -53.73 -0.45
CA GLU A 844 -81.15 -53.48 -1.64
C GLU A 844 -81.82 -54.01 -2.92
N ARG A 845 -82.65 -55.07 -2.83
CA ARG A 845 -83.27 -55.71 -4.01
C ARG A 845 -84.41 -54.89 -4.61
N ASN A 846 -85.06 -54.06 -3.81
CA ASN A 846 -86.14 -53.18 -4.24
C ASN A 846 -85.75 -51.69 -4.23
N THR A 847 -84.45 -51.41 -4.16
CA THR A 847 -83.87 -50.08 -4.31
C THR A 847 -83.06 -50.03 -5.59
N ILE A 848 -83.45 -49.16 -6.52
CA ILE A 848 -82.78 -48.99 -7.81
C ILE A 848 -82.14 -47.61 -7.88
N GLN A 849 -81.03 -47.53 -8.62
CA GLN A 849 -80.45 -46.23 -8.98
C GLN A 849 -81.28 -45.61 -10.09
N VAL A 850 -81.58 -44.32 -9.91
CA VAL A 850 -82.33 -43.51 -10.86
C VAL A 850 -81.56 -42.24 -11.16
N ARG A 851 -81.75 -41.71 -12.37
CA ARG A 851 -81.15 -40.46 -12.79
C ARG A 851 -81.75 -39.30 -11.99
N PRO A 852 -80.94 -38.49 -11.30
CA PRO A 852 -81.42 -37.32 -10.59
C PRO A 852 -82.26 -36.37 -11.48
N GLY A 853 -83.39 -35.91 -10.95
CA GLY A 853 -84.29 -34.98 -11.62
C GLY A 853 -85.00 -35.53 -12.87
N HIS A 854 -84.78 -36.81 -13.23
CA HIS A 854 -85.49 -37.45 -14.34
C HIS A 854 -86.80 -38.06 -13.85
N SER A 855 -87.82 -38.00 -14.70
CA SER A 855 -89.16 -38.54 -14.39
C SER A 855 -89.24 -40.04 -14.69
N TYR A 856 -89.76 -40.82 -13.75
CA TYR A 856 -90.00 -42.26 -13.85
C TYR A 856 -91.47 -42.55 -13.58
N GLU A 857 -92.13 -43.26 -14.51
CA GLU A 857 -93.48 -43.77 -14.33
C GLU A 857 -93.44 -45.05 -13.50
N LEU A 858 -94.09 -45.04 -12.34
CA LEU A 858 -94.22 -46.22 -11.50
C LEU A 858 -95.48 -47.00 -11.89
N SER A 859 -95.33 -48.31 -12.06
CA SER A 859 -96.44 -49.25 -12.29
C SER A 859 -96.24 -50.54 -11.51
N GLU A 860 -97.32 -51.30 -11.36
CA GLU A 860 -97.30 -52.62 -10.75
C GLU A 860 -97.99 -53.67 -11.62
N SER A 861 -97.55 -54.92 -11.47
CA SER A 861 -98.21 -56.08 -12.06
C SER A 861 -98.23 -57.22 -11.05
N GLY A 862 -99.40 -57.82 -10.82
CA GLY A 862 -99.59 -58.90 -9.84
C GLY A 862 -100.09 -60.18 -10.48
N THR A 863 -99.78 -61.32 -9.87
CA THR A 863 -100.24 -62.65 -10.35
C THR A 863 -101.50 -63.16 -9.64
N VAL A 864 -101.90 -62.51 -8.54
CA VAL A 864 -103.05 -62.89 -7.72
C VAL A 864 -104.28 -62.01 -8.05
N GLY A 865 -105.36 -62.63 -8.52
CA GLY A 865 -106.61 -61.94 -8.86
C GLY A 865 -107.43 -61.52 -7.64
N GLY A 866 -108.27 -60.48 -7.78
CA GLY A 866 -109.18 -60.02 -6.72
C GLY A 866 -108.70 -58.84 -5.88
N TYR A 867 -107.62 -58.16 -6.30
CA TYR A 867 -107.11 -56.94 -5.66
C TYR A 867 -107.36 -55.70 -6.51
N THR A 868 -107.64 -54.58 -5.88
CA THR A 868 -107.73 -53.25 -6.51
C THR A 868 -106.62 -52.35 -5.97
N GLN A 869 -105.89 -51.67 -6.85
CA GLN A 869 -104.93 -50.64 -6.47
C GLN A 869 -105.67 -49.40 -5.96
N LEU A 870 -105.40 -49.03 -4.71
CA LEU A 870 -106.02 -47.90 -4.04
C LEU A 870 -105.20 -46.62 -4.21
N ALA A 871 -103.88 -46.72 -4.05
CA ALA A 871 -102.99 -45.57 -4.08
C ALA A 871 -101.56 -45.96 -4.47
N LEU A 872 -100.83 -44.98 -4.98
CA LEU A 872 -99.38 -44.93 -4.92
C LEU A 872 -99.03 -43.85 -3.91
N GLN A 873 -98.16 -44.14 -2.96
CA GLN A 873 -97.83 -43.23 -1.88
C GLN A 873 -96.32 -43.02 -1.78
N ARG A 874 -95.90 -41.81 -1.39
CA ARG A 874 -94.52 -41.45 -1.06
C ARG A 874 -94.34 -41.49 0.45
N PHE A 875 -93.21 -42.02 0.92
CA PHE A 875 -92.83 -41.98 2.32
C PHE A 875 -92.39 -40.57 2.73
N THR A 876 -92.93 -40.07 3.84
CA THR A 876 -92.62 -38.77 4.45
C THR A 876 -92.08 -38.89 5.87
N GLY A 877 -91.91 -40.12 6.37
CA GLY A 877 -91.29 -40.38 7.67
C GLY A 877 -89.78 -40.07 7.71
N SER A 878 -89.21 -40.07 8.90
CA SER A 878 -87.82 -39.67 9.12
C SER A 878 -86.79 -40.74 8.74
N ASP A 879 -87.16 -42.02 8.83
CA ASP A 879 -86.24 -43.13 8.54
C ASP A 879 -86.97 -44.33 7.90
N PRO A 880 -86.76 -44.59 6.59
CA PRO A 880 -87.41 -45.69 5.90
C PRO A 880 -86.83 -47.08 6.25
N ALA A 881 -85.76 -47.17 7.04
CA ALA A 881 -85.24 -48.45 7.52
C ALA A 881 -86.04 -49.01 8.72
N VAL A 882 -86.86 -48.19 9.37
CA VAL A 882 -87.65 -48.58 10.53
C VAL A 882 -89.00 -49.14 10.09
N GLU A 883 -89.17 -50.47 10.20
CA GLU A 883 -90.38 -51.18 9.76
C GLU A 883 -91.67 -50.61 10.38
N SER A 884 -91.64 -50.21 11.66
CA SER A 884 -92.79 -49.58 12.33
C SER A 884 -93.19 -48.23 11.72
N GLN A 885 -92.25 -47.46 11.15
CA GLN A 885 -92.57 -46.22 10.43
C GLN A 885 -93.16 -46.50 9.05
N LEU A 886 -92.65 -47.52 8.34
CA LEU A 886 -93.21 -47.95 7.04
C LEU A 886 -94.64 -48.47 7.19
N ALA A 887 -94.96 -49.12 8.31
CA ALA A 887 -96.29 -49.65 8.61
C ALA A 887 -97.30 -48.56 9.03
N ASP A 888 -96.85 -47.43 9.58
CA ASP A 888 -97.72 -46.33 10.04
C ASP A 888 -98.26 -45.51 8.86
N PRO A 889 -99.59 -45.49 8.61
CA PRO A 889 -100.18 -44.72 7.52
C PRO A 889 -99.92 -43.21 7.57
N ALA A 890 -99.61 -42.64 8.74
CA ALA A 890 -99.35 -41.20 8.89
C ALA A 890 -98.03 -40.75 8.22
N ASN A 891 -97.11 -41.67 7.95
CA ASN A 891 -95.83 -41.40 7.30
C ASN A 891 -95.89 -41.53 5.77
N TRP A 892 -97.09 -41.53 5.19
CA TRP A 892 -97.30 -41.72 3.76
C TRP A 892 -98.25 -40.67 3.20
N GLU A 893 -97.88 -40.10 2.05
CA GLU A 893 -98.69 -39.15 1.31
C GLU A 893 -98.97 -39.67 -0.10
N ASP A 894 -100.17 -39.43 -0.61
CA ASP A 894 -100.53 -39.87 -1.97
C ASP A 894 -99.64 -39.20 -3.02
N SER A 895 -99.15 -39.99 -3.96
CA SER A 895 -98.28 -39.57 -5.06
C SER A 895 -98.90 -39.90 -6.41
N LYS A 896 -98.42 -39.20 -7.44
CA LYS A 896 -98.67 -39.57 -8.84
C LYS A 896 -97.70 -40.65 -9.29
N ALA A 897 -98.05 -41.35 -10.36
CA ALA A 897 -97.24 -42.40 -10.97
C ALA A 897 -95.89 -41.89 -11.49
N ALA A 898 -95.84 -40.68 -12.05
CA ALA A 898 -94.58 -40.03 -12.44
C ALA A 898 -93.86 -39.42 -11.22
N VAL A 899 -92.65 -39.91 -10.93
CA VAL A 899 -91.81 -39.49 -9.79
C VAL A 899 -90.41 -39.08 -10.26
N SER A 900 -89.75 -38.19 -9.53
CA SER A 900 -88.37 -37.81 -9.79
C SER A 900 -87.62 -37.59 -8.49
N VAL A 901 -86.42 -38.14 -8.37
CA VAL A 901 -85.60 -38.04 -7.15
C VAL A 901 -84.50 -37.02 -7.36
N ALA A 902 -84.25 -36.13 -6.39
CA ALA A 902 -83.15 -35.18 -6.44
C ALA A 902 -81.77 -35.88 -6.36
N ALA A 903 -80.70 -35.18 -6.77
CA ALA A 903 -79.34 -35.73 -6.68
C ALA A 903 -78.98 -36.08 -5.22
N ASP A 904 -78.33 -37.22 -5.02
CA ASP A 904 -78.08 -37.86 -3.72
C ASP A 904 -79.34 -38.15 -2.87
N GLY A 905 -80.52 -37.96 -3.43
CA GLY A 905 -81.78 -38.30 -2.78
C GLY A 905 -81.97 -39.81 -2.71
N SER A 906 -82.62 -40.25 -1.63
CA SER A 906 -83.15 -41.60 -1.49
C SER A 906 -84.62 -41.47 -1.15
N GLU A 907 -85.49 -41.74 -2.13
CA GLU A 907 -86.95 -41.64 -1.94
C GLU A 907 -87.60 -43.01 -1.98
N VAL A 908 -88.63 -43.18 -1.16
CA VAL A 908 -89.36 -44.45 -1.00
C VAL A 908 -90.81 -44.26 -1.39
N TYR A 909 -91.32 -45.13 -2.26
CA TYR A 909 -92.71 -45.15 -2.70
C TYR A 909 -93.33 -46.51 -2.46
N ARG A 910 -94.66 -46.58 -2.26
CA ARG A 910 -95.38 -47.85 -2.13
C ARG A 910 -96.68 -47.89 -2.93
N PHE A 911 -96.97 -49.04 -3.53
CA PHE A 911 -98.28 -49.35 -4.07
C PHE A 911 -99.18 -49.98 -2.99
N VAL A 912 -100.36 -49.44 -2.78
CA VAL A 912 -101.35 -49.93 -1.79
C VAL A 912 -102.48 -50.63 -2.53
N ASN A 913 -102.66 -51.94 -2.29
CA ASN A 913 -103.78 -52.71 -2.84
C ASN A 913 -104.64 -53.33 -1.74
N ARG A 914 -105.93 -53.45 -2.01
CA ARG A 914 -106.89 -54.11 -1.10
C ARG A 914 -107.69 -55.19 -1.82
N ASP A 915 -108.04 -56.26 -1.09
CA ASP A 915 -108.90 -57.35 -1.59
C ASP A 915 -110.34 -56.89 -1.87
N ALA A 916 -111.04 -57.50 -2.83
CA ALA A 916 -112.40 -57.12 -3.24
C ALA A 916 -113.50 -57.64 -2.29
N VAL A 917 -114.61 -56.88 -2.11
CA VAL A 917 -115.75 -57.25 -1.24
C VAL A 917 -116.72 -58.24 -1.93
N ARG A 918 -117.14 -59.32 -1.26
CA ARG A 918 -118.22 -60.23 -1.72
C ARG A 918 -119.58 -59.92 -1.07
N TYR A 919 -120.66 -59.94 -1.84
CA TYR A 919 -122.06 -59.86 -1.36
C TYR A 919 -122.76 -61.24 -1.49
N GLU A 920 -123.45 -61.73 -0.46
CA GLU A 920 -124.28 -62.97 -0.48
C GLU A 920 -125.80 -62.66 -0.36
N LEU A 921 -126.65 -63.42 -1.07
CA LEU A 921 -128.13 -63.34 -1.09
C LEU A 921 -128.77 -64.55 -0.35
N PRO A 922 -129.95 -64.43 0.31
CA PRO A 922 -130.62 -65.57 0.95
C PRO A 922 -131.72 -66.24 0.09
N LEU A 923 -131.82 -67.58 0.22
CA LEU A 923 -132.78 -68.51 -0.38
C LEU A 923 -133.84 -68.96 0.64
N THR A 924 -135.16 -68.86 0.33
CA THR A 924 -136.25 -69.82 0.66
C THR A 924 -137.54 -69.40 -0.07
N GLY A 925 -138.30 -70.36 -0.63
CA GLY A 925 -139.33 -70.15 -1.68
C GLY A 925 -140.80 -69.96 -1.28
N GLY A 926 -141.68 -69.85 -2.28
CA GLY A 926 -143.15 -69.92 -2.15
C GLY A 926 -143.99 -69.29 -3.28
N SER A 927 -144.56 -70.14 -4.15
CA SER A 927 -145.76 -70.02 -5.01
C SER A 927 -146.06 -68.77 -5.90
N GLY A 928 -145.96 -68.98 -7.21
CA GLY A 928 -147.03 -68.74 -8.22
C GLY A 928 -147.65 -67.34 -8.38
N SER A 929 -147.30 -66.65 -9.47
CA SER A 929 -147.79 -65.31 -9.78
C SER A 929 -148.76 -65.22 -10.99
N TRP A 930 -149.67 -66.20 -11.09
CA TRP A 930 -151.02 -65.99 -11.66
C TRP A 930 -151.65 -64.60 -11.37
N PRO A 931 -151.37 -63.92 -10.23
CA PRO A 931 -151.71 -62.50 -10.04
C PRO A 931 -151.16 -61.50 -11.08
N TYR A 932 -150.06 -61.76 -11.79
CA TYR A 932 -149.62 -60.88 -12.89
C TYR A 932 -150.44 -61.07 -14.17
N LEU A 933 -150.96 -62.28 -14.41
CA LEU A 933 -151.92 -62.53 -15.50
C LEU A 933 -153.32 -61.98 -15.15
N ALA A 934 -153.73 -62.04 -13.88
CA ALA A 934 -154.96 -61.43 -13.41
C ALA A 934 -154.90 -59.88 -13.41
N GLY A 935 -153.76 -59.29 -13.08
CA GLY A 935 -153.54 -57.84 -13.17
C GLY A 935 -153.49 -57.31 -14.61
N GLY A 936 -152.81 -58.03 -15.51
CA GLY A 936 -152.77 -57.67 -16.94
C GLY A 936 -154.14 -57.75 -17.62
N GLY A 937 -154.95 -58.76 -17.27
CA GLY A 937 -156.31 -58.91 -17.80
C GLY A 937 -157.27 -57.79 -17.38
N ILE A 938 -157.16 -57.31 -16.14
CA ILE A 938 -158.04 -56.25 -15.62
C ILE A 938 -157.72 -54.89 -16.24
N ILE A 939 -156.45 -54.59 -16.52
CA ILE A 939 -156.05 -53.33 -17.20
C ILE A 939 -156.56 -53.32 -18.65
N ILE A 940 -156.51 -54.45 -19.36
CA ILE A 940 -157.04 -54.56 -20.73
C ILE A 940 -158.57 -54.50 -20.74
N ALA A 941 -159.25 -55.11 -19.77
CA ALA A 941 -160.71 -55.05 -19.66
C ALA A 941 -161.24 -53.64 -19.33
N VAL A 942 -160.51 -52.84 -18.54
CA VAL A 942 -160.87 -51.44 -18.25
C VAL A 942 -160.58 -50.52 -19.45
N ALA A 943 -159.52 -50.79 -20.22
CA ALA A 943 -159.24 -50.04 -21.45
C ALA A 943 -160.28 -50.30 -22.57
N VAL A 944 -160.72 -51.56 -22.73
CA VAL A 944 -161.74 -51.93 -23.74
C VAL A 944 -163.16 -51.59 -23.27
N GLY A 945 -163.44 -51.65 -21.96
CA GLY A 945 -164.69 -51.19 -21.33
C GLY A 945 -164.87 -49.67 -21.34
N GLY A 946 -163.78 -48.91 -21.15
CA GLY A 946 -163.78 -47.44 -21.25
C GLY A 946 -163.99 -46.93 -22.68
N ALA A 947 -163.38 -47.61 -23.67
CA ALA A 947 -163.58 -47.29 -25.08
C ALA A 947 -164.99 -47.64 -25.59
N THR A 948 -165.65 -48.66 -25.02
CA THR A 948 -167.05 -49.01 -25.36
C THR A 948 -168.11 -48.18 -24.64
N LEU A 949 -167.76 -47.44 -23.58
CA LEU A 949 -168.67 -46.50 -22.88
C LEU A 949 -168.51 -45.03 -23.29
N ALA A 950 -167.35 -44.62 -23.83
CA ALA A 950 -167.16 -43.29 -24.43
C ALA A 950 -167.79 -43.13 -25.82
N VAL A 951 -168.02 -44.23 -26.56
CA VAL A 951 -168.62 -44.20 -27.92
C VAL A 951 -170.13 -44.53 -27.92
N ARG A 952 -170.72 -44.97 -26.79
CA ARG A 952 -172.15 -45.39 -26.71
C ARG A 952 -173.08 -44.57 -25.80
N ARG A 953 -172.66 -43.41 -25.27
CA ARG A 953 -173.54 -42.55 -24.43
C ARG A 953 -173.68 -41.08 -24.84
N ARG A 954 -173.47 -40.76 -26.12
CA ARG A 954 -174.29 -39.73 -26.81
C ARG A 954 -175.41 -40.44 -27.56
N ARG A 955 -176.47 -40.77 -26.82
CA ARG A 955 -177.76 -41.27 -27.31
C ARG A 955 -178.68 -40.05 -27.49
N THR A 956 -179.09 -39.73 -28.73
CA THR A 956 -180.48 -39.87 -29.28
C THR A 956 -181.40 -38.67 -28.92
N PRO A 957 -182.67 -38.60 -29.37
CA PRO A 957 -183.15 -38.08 -30.65
C PRO A 957 -184.24 -36.96 -30.50
N GLY A 958 -184.68 -36.31 -31.59
CA GLY A 958 -186.03 -35.72 -31.69
C GLY A 958 -186.20 -34.32 -32.30
N ASN A 959 -186.98 -34.29 -33.39
CA ASN A 959 -187.92 -33.27 -33.94
C ASN A 959 -187.43 -31.83 -34.19
N ASP A 960 -187.64 -31.15 -35.32
CA ASP A 960 -188.58 -31.23 -36.46
C ASP A 960 -187.88 -31.17 -37.83
#